data_AF-A0AA97L7P5-F1
#
_entry.id   AF-A0AA97L7P5-F1
#
_cell.length_a   1.000
_cell.length_b   1.000
_cell.length_c   1.000
_cell.angle_alpha   90.00
_cell.angle_beta   90.00
_cell.angle_gamma   90.00
#
_symmetry.space_group_name_H-M   'P 1'
#
loop_
_entity.id
_entity.type
_entity.pdbx_description
1 polymer ?
#
loop_
_entity_poly.entity_id
_entity_poly.type
_entity_poly.pdbx_seq_one_letter_code
_entity_poly.pdbx_strand_id
1 'polypeptide(L)'
;MWLRQAEGEARLRHTCEQSDGLARYGWLRHDGLHFGTQEIRDGGLRLRTEFVKRPGGRHGGDWSWRVAARAERTAGTPDTFLSMFFYVATDGQGTLQPLVVEKNHLVSLTGTTEELGNFTITFQQPTREDGATPLYASYNYLQAKAEGLHRLSDVVKASLSPRFVYAPPGGPKRRYFGVDTYQGPPEGREPHSQLLVHQVTVALPCLLEVVFESGSVPERAGRLAGEVLTQELARHTAAFEQRFERTFGLAQKGFSVQEQDFAKAAFSNMLGGMGYFYGHSLVQSPHSELPQLYPEGPLFTAVPSRSFFPRGFLWDEGFHQLLLGRWDPALSQEVLAHWLDLMNVEGWIPREQILGDEARSKVPAEFVVQHSSAGNPPTFFLVLQQLLSQGAVDVPYLRRLYPRLRSWYNWYNQTQAGPVPYTFRWRGRDQDPQMFLNPKTLTSGLDDYPRASHPSPDERHLDLRCWMALASNVMTKVARHLGEPGGEYQHMAEVLVDNQLLEQHHWAEVLGTFADFGNHTQAVALEWERPRPPPPGQPPPTPRLLRVVRKPPKLQFVGGALGYVSLFPLLLQLLQPDSPRLGSLLADMRNEKKLWTPFGLRSLSRSSPFYLKYNTEHDPPYWRGSIWINVNYLAVQALHHYSRQEGPFRQEAAALYQELRANLIHNIFRQYKESGYLWEQYNDSTGKGQGCYPFTGWSALVVLMMAEEY
;
A
#
# COMPACT_ATOMS: atom_id res chain seq x y z
N MET A 1 18.07 7.23 11.47
CA MET A 1 17.33 8.40 12.00
C MET A 1 18.12 9.67 11.73
N TRP A 2 17.50 10.85 11.75
CA TRP A 2 18.24 12.13 11.72
C TRP A 2 17.57 13.18 12.60
N LEU A 3 18.37 14.16 13.02
CA LEU A 3 17.96 15.27 13.87
C LEU A 3 18.70 16.53 13.43
N ARG A 4 17.95 17.57 13.01
CA ARG A 4 18.52 18.91 12.87
C ARG A 4 18.76 19.50 14.25
N GLN A 5 19.97 20.00 14.45
CA GLN A 5 20.38 20.63 15.69
C GLN A 5 20.11 22.13 15.56
N ALA A 6 19.00 22.61 16.13
CA ALA A 6 18.61 24.01 16.18
C ALA A 6 18.25 24.40 17.62
N GLU A 7 18.38 25.67 17.97
CA GLU A 7 18.01 26.15 19.32
C GLU A 7 16.49 26.02 19.53
N GLY A 8 16.08 25.17 20.48
CA GLY A 8 14.71 25.10 21.00
C GLY A 8 13.80 24.02 20.43
N GLU A 9 14.13 23.37 19.31
CA GLU A 9 13.32 22.26 18.76
C GLU A 9 14.19 21.09 18.28
N ALA A 10 14.06 19.94 18.93
CA ALA A 10 14.68 18.68 18.50
C ALA A 10 13.62 17.74 17.91
N ARG A 11 13.49 17.70 16.59
CA ARG A 11 12.57 16.80 15.87
C ARG A 11 13.34 15.60 15.30
N LEU A 12 13.36 14.48 16.04
CA LEU A 12 13.98 13.24 15.59
C LEU A 12 13.10 12.55 14.55
N ARG A 13 13.65 12.26 13.38
CA ARG A 13 12.98 11.52 12.30
C ARG A 13 13.40 10.06 12.28
N HIS A 14 12.42 9.15 12.23
CA HIS A 14 12.67 7.71 12.17
C HIS A 14 11.63 6.98 11.31
N THR A 15 10.40 6.84 11.81
CA THR A 15 9.29 6.23 11.09
C THR A 15 8.66 7.23 10.12
N CYS A 16 7.98 6.72 9.08
CA CYS A 16 7.33 7.58 8.09
C CYS A 16 5.99 8.07 8.65
N GLU A 17 5.93 9.22 9.30
CA GLU A 17 4.67 9.79 9.77
C GLU A 17 4.18 10.91 8.84
N GLN A 18 2.91 10.88 8.42
CA GLN A 18 2.35 12.01 7.63
C GLN A 18 2.39 13.34 8.43
N SER A 19 2.29 13.25 9.75
CA SER A 19 2.36 14.40 10.66
C SER A 19 3.74 15.06 10.71
N ASP A 20 4.80 14.40 10.21
CA ASP A 20 6.13 15.00 10.13
C ASP A 20 6.21 16.12 9.08
N GLY A 21 5.27 16.16 8.12
CA GLY A 21 5.11 17.26 7.17
C GLY A 21 6.27 17.39 6.17
N LEU A 22 6.90 16.28 5.77
CA LEU A 22 8.00 16.29 4.80
C LEU A 22 7.52 16.79 3.44
N ALA A 23 8.27 17.71 2.83
CA ALA A 23 7.95 18.27 1.53
C ALA A 23 7.99 17.21 0.42
N ARG A 24 8.91 16.25 0.52
CA ARG A 24 9.01 15.09 -0.38
C ARG A 24 9.81 13.99 0.28
N TYR A 25 9.41 12.74 0.10
CA TYR A 25 10.30 11.60 0.27
C TYR A 25 9.87 10.44 -0.62
N GLY A 26 10.85 9.66 -1.09
CA GLY A 26 10.56 8.46 -1.87
C GLY A 26 11.74 7.95 -2.67
N TRP A 27 11.63 6.70 -3.10
CA TRP A 27 12.56 6.07 -4.01
C TRP A 27 12.47 6.71 -5.40
N LEU A 28 13.62 7.06 -5.96
CA LEU A 28 13.74 7.52 -7.34
C LEU A 28 14.06 6.35 -8.28
N ARG A 29 14.87 5.41 -7.77
CA ARG A 29 15.27 4.16 -8.44
C ARG A 29 15.35 3.06 -7.38
N HIS A 30 14.77 1.91 -7.66
CA HIS A 30 14.85 0.73 -6.80
C HIS A 30 14.55 -0.49 -7.67
N ASP A 31 15.45 -1.48 -7.71
CA ASP A 31 15.25 -2.68 -8.55
C ASP A 31 14.63 -3.87 -7.79
N GLY A 32 14.43 -3.72 -6.48
CA GLY A 32 13.87 -4.76 -5.60
C GLY A 32 14.91 -5.75 -5.10
N LEU A 33 16.14 -5.73 -5.62
CA LEU A 33 17.09 -6.82 -5.40
C LEU A 33 18.51 -6.37 -5.09
N HIS A 34 19.07 -5.37 -5.76
CA HIS A 34 20.49 -5.04 -5.64
C HIS A 34 20.75 -3.61 -5.17
N PHE A 35 19.92 -2.63 -5.53
CA PHE A 35 20.22 -1.23 -5.21
C PHE A 35 18.97 -0.37 -5.09
N GLY A 36 19.17 0.81 -4.50
CA GLY A 36 18.17 1.86 -4.54
C GLY A 36 18.75 3.23 -4.23
N THR A 37 18.08 4.26 -4.75
CA THR A 37 18.36 5.67 -4.49
C THR A 37 17.05 6.34 -4.08
N GLN A 38 17.03 6.89 -2.87
CA GLN A 38 15.89 7.63 -2.32
C GLN A 38 16.29 9.08 -2.02
N GLU A 39 15.36 10.00 -2.23
CA GLU A 39 15.49 11.41 -1.84
C GLU A 39 14.50 11.71 -0.71
N ILE A 40 14.93 12.54 0.25
CA ILE A 40 14.11 13.04 1.36
C ILE A 40 14.36 14.55 1.49
N ARG A 41 13.28 15.34 1.58
CA ARG A 41 13.30 16.79 1.78
C ARG A 41 12.56 17.16 3.06
N ASP A 42 13.30 17.68 4.03
CA ASP A 42 12.82 17.99 5.38
C ASP A 42 13.22 19.42 5.80
N GLY A 43 12.29 20.37 5.65
CA GLY A 43 12.45 21.73 6.16
C GLY A 43 13.69 22.50 5.64
N GLY A 44 14.12 22.27 4.39
CA GLY A 44 15.34 22.86 3.83
C GLY A 44 16.58 21.98 3.97
N LEU A 45 16.44 20.74 4.43
CA LEU A 45 17.43 19.68 4.34
C LEU A 45 17.09 18.76 3.17
N ARG A 46 18.08 18.45 2.32
CA ARG A 46 17.98 17.41 1.29
C ARG A 46 18.90 16.25 1.67
N LEU A 47 18.31 15.08 1.90
CA LEU A 47 19.02 13.82 2.11
C LEU A 47 18.89 12.95 0.87
N ARG A 48 19.99 12.32 0.47
CA ARG A 48 20.00 11.22 -0.50
C ARG A 48 20.49 9.97 0.21
N THR A 49 19.65 8.95 0.29
CA THR A 49 19.98 7.65 0.88
C THR A 49 20.09 6.62 -0.23
N GLU A 50 21.23 5.96 -0.32
CA GLU A 50 21.54 5.00 -1.37
C GLU A 50 22.04 3.71 -0.77
N PHE A 51 21.72 2.58 -1.41
CA PHE A 51 22.30 1.30 -1.02
C PHE A 51 22.70 0.47 -2.23
N VAL A 52 23.66 -0.42 -2.03
CA VAL A 52 24.02 -1.52 -2.93
C VAL A 52 24.18 -2.79 -2.12
N LYS A 53 23.71 -3.92 -2.65
CA LYS A 53 23.93 -5.28 -2.14
C LYS A 53 24.82 -6.05 -3.11
N ARG A 54 25.75 -6.82 -2.57
CA ARG A 54 26.63 -7.73 -3.31
C ARG A 54 26.39 -9.16 -2.81
N PRO A 55 25.72 -10.02 -3.61
CA PRO A 55 25.51 -11.41 -3.25
C PRO A 55 26.84 -12.15 -3.05
N GLY A 56 26.88 -13.10 -2.12
CA GLY A 56 28.06 -13.93 -1.86
C GLY A 56 27.94 -14.72 -0.56
N GLY A 57 28.87 -15.65 -0.36
CA GLY A 57 28.93 -16.47 0.86
C GLY A 57 27.72 -17.40 0.99
N ARG A 58 27.34 -17.71 2.24
CA ARG A 58 26.22 -18.63 2.56
C ARG A 58 25.04 -17.93 3.24
N HIS A 59 25.15 -16.64 3.55
CA HIS A 59 24.16 -15.90 4.34
C HIS A 59 23.75 -14.56 3.69
N GLY A 60 23.58 -14.55 2.36
CA GLY A 60 23.01 -13.39 1.63
C GLY A 60 23.98 -12.31 1.14
N GLY A 61 25.25 -12.33 1.58
CA GLY A 61 26.32 -11.47 1.07
C GLY A 61 26.53 -10.17 1.86
N ASP A 62 27.02 -9.15 1.17
CA ASP A 62 27.42 -7.85 1.74
C ASP A 62 26.46 -6.74 1.31
N TRP A 63 26.38 -5.64 2.06
CA TRP A 63 25.66 -4.43 1.64
C TRP A 63 26.31 -3.16 2.17
N SER A 64 26.09 -2.04 1.48
CA SER A 64 26.54 -0.73 1.92
C SER A 64 25.51 0.34 1.70
N TRP A 65 25.45 1.29 2.63
CA TRP A 65 24.64 2.50 2.54
C TRP A 65 25.53 3.72 2.36
N ARG A 66 25.05 4.69 1.58
CA ARG A 66 25.62 6.03 1.46
C ARG A 66 24.53 7.06 1.73
N VAL A 67 24.81 8.00 2.61
CA VAL A 67 23.91 9.10 2.96
C VAL A 67 24.61 10.42 2.63
N ALA A 68 24.10 11.13 1.64
CA ALA A 68 24.52 12.50 1.33
C ALA A 68 23.51 13.49 1.92
N ALA A 69 24.00 14.52 2.61
CA ALA A 69 23.16 15.54 3.22
C ALA A 69 23.59 16.94 2.79
N ARG A 70 22.62 17.76 2.36
CA ARG A 70 22.84 19.14 1.91
C ARG A 70 21.77 20.08 2.48
N ALA A 71 22.17 21.30 2.81
CA ALA A 71 21.21 22.37 3.07
C ALA A 71 20.69 22.94 1.73
N GLU A 72 19.38 23.03 1.57
CA GLU A 72 18.71 23.77 0.50
C GLU A 72 18.76 25.26 0.89
N ARG A 73 19.80 25.97 0.43
CA ARG A 73 20.08 27.35 0.82
C ARG A 73 18.94 28.30 0.45
N THR A 74 18.42 29.00 1.45
CA THR A 74 17.77 30.32 1.32
C THR A 74 18.68 31.40 1.91
N ALA A 75 18.67 32.60 1.35
CA ALA A 75 19.52 33.70 1.84
C ALA A 75 19.33 33.92 3.36
N GLY A 76 20.44 33.91 4.12
CA GLY A 76 20.43 34.14 5.57
C GLY A 76 20.28 32.90 6.47
N THR A 77 20.30 31.68 5.93
CA THR A 77 20.29 30.46 6.77
C THR A 77 21.63 30.27 7.50
N PRO A 78 21.64 30.15 8.85
CA PRO A 78 22.87 29.95 9.61
C PRO A 78 23.51 28.60 9.30
N ASP A 79 24.84 28.51 9.47
CA ASP A 79 25.57 27.24 9.37
C ASP A 79 24.84 26.17 10.17
N THR A 80 24.38 25.13 9.50
CA THR A 80 23.61 24.07 10.13
C THR A 80 24.46 22.82 10.18
N PHE A 81 24.45 22.14 11.32
CA PHE A 81 25.02 20.81 11.47
C PHE A 81 23.88 19.82 11.76
N LEU A 82 24.10 18.59 11.34
CA LEU A 82 23.11 17.51 11.35
C LEU A 82 23.62 16.39 12.23
N SER A 83 22.75 15.83 13.06
CA SER A 83 23.01 14.53 13.68
C SER A 83 22.30 13.43 12.89
N MET A 84 23.07 12.43 12.47
CA MET A 84 22.56 11.20 11.89
C MET A 84 22.80 10.04 12.85
N PHE A 85 21.85 9.13 12.89
CA PHE A 85 21.88 7.97 13.78
C PHE A 85 21.72 6.71 12.94
N PHE A 86 22.70 5.83 13.02
CA PHE A 86 22.70 4.50 12.44
C PHE A 86 22.60 3.50 13.58
N TYR A 87 21.62 2.59 13.50
CA TYR A 87 21.38 1.65 14.59
C TYR A 87 21.34 0.22 14.08
N VAL A 88 21.64 -0.71 14.98
CA VAL A 88 21.51 -2.14 14.79
C VAL A 88 20.82 -2.69 16.03
N ALA A 89 19.76 -3.48 15.82
CA ALA A 89 19.01 -4.08 16.90
C ALA A 89 18.85 -5.58 16.68
N THR A 90 18.92 -6.37 17.75
CA THR A 90 18.53 -7.77 17.73
C THR A 90 17.04 -7.91 18.03
N ASP A 91 16.43 -8.97 17.53
CA ASP A 91 15.05 -9.33 17.82
C ASP A 91 15.02 -10.68 18.54
N GLY A 92 15.24 -10.65 19.85
CA GLY A 92 15.21 -11.84 20.73
C GLY A 92 16.43 -12.76 20.67
N GLN A 93 17.18 -12.81 19.56
CA GLN A 93 18.35 -13.68 19.39
C GLN A 93 19.58 -12.95 18.83
N GLY A 94 20.74 -13.59 19.00
CA GLY A 94 22.02 -13.10 18.50
C GLY A 94 22.76 -12.19 19.47
N THR A 95 23.97 -11.81 19.09
CA THR A 95 24.83 -10.95 19.92
C THR A 95 25.44 -9.83 19.11
N LEU A 96 25.59 -8.65 19.74
CA LEU A 96 26.28 -7.51 19.17
C LEU A 96 27.44 -7.09 20.08
N GLN A 97 28.64 -6.96 19.52
CA GLN A 97 29.85 -6.56 20.22
C GLN A 97 30.37 -5.26 19.61
N PRO A 98 30.21 -4.11 20.29
CA PRO A 98 30.66 -2.82 19.78
C PRO A 98 32.17 -2.65 19.91
N LEU A 99 32.81 -2.06 18.90
CA LEU A 99 34.16 -1.53 18.97
C LEU A 99 34.10 -0.01 19.14
N VAL A 100 34.32 0.46 20.36
CA VAL A 100 34.26 1.88 20.73
C VAL A 100 35.67 2.43 20.97
N VAL A 101 36.01 3.53 20.30
CA VAL A 101 37.25 4.29 20.52
C VAL A 101 36.93 5.61 21.21
N GLU A 102 37.91 6.19 21.92
CA GLU A 102 37.77 7.51 22.57
C GLU A 102 36.51 7.65 23.46
N LYS A 103 36.08 6.53 24.07
CA LYS A 103 34.89 6.35 24.93
C LYS A 103 33.52 6.51 24.25
N ASN A 104 33.39 7.33 23.21
CA ASN A 104 32.09 7.71 22.63
C ASN A 104 31.95 7.40 21.13
N HIS A 105 33.02 6.96 20.45
CA HIS A 105 33.01 6.75 19.01
C HIS A 105 32.92 5.27 18.66
N LEU A 106 31.71 4.82 18.31
CA LEU A 106 31.48 3.47 17.78
C LEU A 106 31.96 3.39 16.33
N VAL A 107 33.12 2.78 16.08
CA VAL A 107 33.72 2.69 14.72
C VAL A 107 33.23 1.47 13.94
N SER A 108 32.96 0.38 14.64
CA SER A 108 32.41 -0.84 14.05
C SER A 108 31.72 -1.68 15.13
N LEU A 109 30.99 -2.70 14.71
CA LEU A 109 30.50 -3.76 15.59
C LEU A 109 30.61 -5.11 14.87
N THR A 110 30.90 -6.14 15.63
CA THR A 110 30.79 -7.53 15.19
C THR A 110 29.52 -8.13 15.77
N GLY A 111 28.85 -8.98 15.01
CA GLY A 111 27.68 -9.69 15.51
C GLY A 111 27.59 -11.11 14.99
N THR A 112 26.73 -11.88 15.62
CA THR A 112 26.33 -13.20 15.13
C THR A 112 24.85 -13.43 15.39
N THR A 113 24.18 -14.02 14.41
CA THR A 113 22.83 -14.61 14.54
C THR A 113 22.85 -16.02 13.97
N GLU A 114 21.78 -16.78 14.21
CA GLU A 114 21.64 -18.11 13.63
C GLU A 114 21.62 -18.09 12.09
N GLU A 115 20.91 -17.14 11.49
CA GLU A 115 20.65 -17.08 10.05
C GLU A 115 21.75 -16.34 9.28
N LEU A 116 22.36 -15.31 9.88
CA LEU A 116 23.39 -14.50 9.23
C LEU A 116 24.81 -15.02 9.49
N GLY A 117 24.96 -15.88 10.51
CA GLY A 117 26.26 -16.24 11.07
C GLY A 117 27.01 -14.99 11.55
N ASN A 118 28.35 -15.05 11.52
CA ASN A 118 29.19 -13.90 11.87
C ASN A 118 29.08 -12.78 10.83
N PHE A 119 29.04 -11.52 11.28
CA PHE A 119 29.09 -10.34 10.42
C PHE A 119 29.81 -9.18 11.10
N THR A 120 30.17 -8.17 10.31
CA THR A 120 30.76 -6.91 10.78
C THR A 120 30.04 -5.73 10.13
N ILE A 121 29.72 -4.71 10.92
CA ILE A 121 29.23 -3.41 10.42
C ILE A 121 30.25 -2.35 10.77
N THR A 122 30.65 -1.53 9.80
CA THR A 122 31.59 -0.43 9.98
C THR A 122 30.96 0.90 9.61
N PHE A 123 31.17 1.90 10.46
CA PHE A 123 30.73 3.28 10.23
C PHE A 123 31.93 4.09 9.72
N GLN A 124 31.89 4.56 8.48
CA GLN A 124 32.99 5.32 7.90
C GLN A 124 33.04 6.75 8.45
N GLN A 125 34.23 7.34 8.47
CA GLN A 125 34.39 8.75 8.81
C GLN A 125 33.62 9.63 7.79
N PRO A 126 32.89 10.67 8.23
CA PRO A 126 32.23 11.59 7.32
C PRO A 126 33.22 12.32 6.42
N THR A 127 32.87 12.46 5.14
CA THR A 127 33.66 13.20 4.17
C THR A 127 32.87 14.36 3.59
N ARG A 128 33.56 15.23 2.84
CA ARG A 128 32.92 16.10 1.86
C ARG A 128 32.29 15.24 0.76
N GLU A 129 31.53 15.90 -0.10
CA GLU A 129 30.85 15.23 -1.22
C GLU A 129 31.79 14.69 -2.30
N ASP A 130 33.08 15.05 -2.24
CA ASP A 130 34.13 14.41 -3.04
C ASP A 130 34.43 12.97 -2.61
N GLY A 131 33.87 12.52 -1.48
CA GLY A 131 34.05 11.16 -0.96
C GLY A 131 35.44 10.88 -0.37
N ALA A 132 36.33 11.87 -0.33
CA ALA A 132 37.73 11.68 0.03
C ALA A 132 38.21 12.61 1.14
N THR A 133 37.74 13.86 1.17
CA THR A 133 38.21 14.85 2.15
C THR A 133 37.48 14.65 3.48
N PRO A 134 38.17 14.27 4.57
CA PRO A 134 37.52 14.04 5.86
C PRO A 134 36.92 15.33 6.43
N LEU A 135 35.78 15.21 7.10
CA LEU A 135 35.17 16.28 7.88
C LEU A 135 35.41 16.07 9.38
N TYR A 136 35.50 17.18 10.11
CA TYR A 136 35.36 17.14 11.56
C TYR A 136 33.96 16.67 11.92
N ALA A 137 33.87 15.71 12.83
CA ALA A 137 32.61 15.20 13.35
C ALA A 137 32.72 14.96 14.86
N SER A 138 31.59 15.08 15.55
CA SER A 138 31.44 14.67 16.94
C SER A 138 30.61 13.39 17.00
N TYR A 139 31.02 12.45 17.84
CA TYR A 139 30.41 11.13 17.93
C TYR A 139 29.80 10.89 19.31
N ASN A 140 28.68 10.17 19.30
CA ASN A 140 28.05 9.59 20.48
C ASN A 140 27.64 8.16 20.16
N TYR A 141 27.52 7.34 21.18
CA TYR A 141 26.99 5.99 21.03
C TYR A 141 26.05 5.64 22.17
N LEU A 142 25.05 4.82 21.88
CA LEU A 142 24.14 4.24 22.87
C LEU A 142 24.17 2.72 22.75
N GLN A 143 24.33 2.06 23.89
CA GLN A 143 23.97 0.66 24.08
C GLN A 143 22.79 0.59 25.03
N ALA A 144 21.68 0.02 24.57
CA ALA A 144 20.46 -0.08 25.34
C ALA A 144 19.80 -1.44 25.12
N LYS A 145 18.84 -1.75 26.00
CA LYS A 145 17.88 -2.83 25.77
C LYS A 145 16.50 -2.23 25.56
N ALA A 146 15.69 -2.86 24.71
CA ALA A 146 14.32 -2.44 24.42
C ALA A 146 13.35 -3.62 24.56
N GLU A 147 12.09 -3.31 24.84
CA GLU A 147 10.98 -4.28 24.90
C GLU A 147 10.61 -4.86 23.53
N GLY A 148 11.24 -4.37 22.44
CA GLY A 148 11.00 -4.79 21.06
C GLY A 148 11.33 -3.69 20.06
N LEU A 149 11.34 -4.02 18.77
CA LEU A 149 11.70 -3.09 17.68
C LEU A 149 10.75 -1.88 17.59
N HIS A 150 9.48 -2.06 17.95
CA HIS A 150 8.47 -1.00 17.96
C HIS A 150 8.77 0.14 18.97
N ARG A 151 9.72 -0.03 19.91
CA ARG A 151 10.07 0.96 20.94
C ARG A 151 11.37 1.71 20.68
N LEU A 152 12.12 1.40 19.60
CA LEU A 152 13.46 1.95 19.39
C LEU A 152 13.48 3.48 19.31
N SER A 153 12.48 4.10 18.67
CA SER A 153 12.33 5.56 18.62
C SER A 153 12.29 6.19 20.01
N ASP A 154 11.55 5.59 20.94
CA ASP A 154 11.33 6.13 22.28
C ASP A 154 12.57 5.96 23.13
N VAL A 155 13.27 4.83 23.00
CA VAL A 155 14.57 4.59 23.64
C VAL A 155 15.59 5.64 23.21
N VAL A 156 15.71 5.92 21.90
CA VAL A 156 16.63 6.94 21.39
C VAL A 156 16.24 8.32 21.90
N LYS A 157 14.96 8.72 21.80
CA LYS A 157 14.48 10.02 22.29
C LYS A 157 14.76 10.21 23.79
N ALA A 158 14.48 9.19 24.60
CA ALA A 158 14.69 9.23 26.05
C ALA A 158 16.19 9.31 26.43
N SER A 159 17.08 8.87 25.54
CA SER A 159 18.54 8.95 25.76
C SER A 159 19.17 10.28 25.37
N LEU A 160 18.46 11.18 24.67
CA LEU A 160 19.04 12.42 24.15
C LEU A 160 19.31 13.44 25.26
N SER A 161 20.54 13.97 25.28
CA SER A 161 21.02 14.95 26.26
C SER A 161 21.64 16.17 25.57
N PRO A 162 21.31 17.42 25.96
CA PRO A 162 21.84 18.65 25.35
C PRO A 162 23.24 19.03 25.85
N ARG A 163 23.92 18.16 26.61
CA ARG A 163 25.20 18.47 27.29
C ARG A 163 26.42 18.48 26.37
N PHE A 164 26.29 17.96 25.15
CA PHE A 164 27.42 17.78 24.25
C PHE A 164 27.73 19.05 23.46
N VAL A 165 28.99 19.20 23.07
CA VAL A 165 29.49 20.39 22.37
C VAL A 165 30.19 19.97 21.08
N TYR A 166 29.71 20.48 19.97
CA TYR A 166 30.34 20.38 18.65
C TYR A 166 31.39 21.50 18.54
N ALA A 167 32.66 21.14 18.37
CA ALA A 167 33.79 22.07 18.47
C ALA A 167 34.81 21.85 17.34
N PRO A 168 34.47 22.20 16.08
CA PRO A 168 35.38 22.06 14.95
C PRO A 168 36.63 22.96 15.14
N PRO A 169 37.82 22.51 14.70
CA PRO A 169 39.04 23.33 14.77
C PRO A 169 38.86 24.69 14.09
N GLY A 170 39.13 25.77 14.82
CA GLY A 170 39.00 27.14 14.31
C GLY A 170 37.55 27.63 14.09
N GLY A 171 36.53 26.85 14.45
CA GLY A 171 35.12 27.21 14.31
C GLY A 171 34.41 27.47 15.64
N PRO A 172 33.17 27.99 15.60
CA PRO A 172 32.39 28.26 16.80
C PRO A 172 31.98 26.96 17.50
N LYS A 173 32.06 26.94 18.84
CA LYS A 173 31.52 25.86 19.66
C LYS A 173 30.01 25.97 19.75
N ARG A 174 29.29 24.87 19.57
CA ARG A 174 27.82 24.83 19.62
C ARG A 174 27.33 23.63 20.41
N ARG A 175 26.28 23.82 21.23
CA ARG A 175 25.64 22.70 21.94
C ARG A 175 24.78 21.87 20.99
N TYR A 176 24.66 20.59 21.27
CA TYR A 176 23.80 19.69 20.52
C TYR A 176 23.25 18.55 21.38
N PHE A 177 22.13 17.98 20.93
CA PHE A 177 21.55 16.78 21.54
C PHE A 177 22.29 15.54 21.07
N GLY A 178 23.00 14.88 21.98
CA GLY A 178 23.67 13.60 21.76
C GLY A 178 22.97 12.48 22.53
N VAL A 179 22.99 11.26 21.99
CA VAL A 179 22.61 10.05 22.76
C VAL A 179 23.57 9.89 23.92
N ASP A 180 23.02 9.44 25.04
CA ASP A 180 23.74 9.32 26.30
C ASP A 180 23.36 8.01 26.99
N THR A 181 22.76 8.07 28.18
CA THR A 181 22.35 6.89 28.94
C THR A 181 20.84 6.71 28.88
N TYR A 182 20.38 5.48 28.67
CA TYR A 182 18.98 5.10 28.81
C TYR A 182 18.79 4.28 30.11
N GLN A 183 17.90 4.72 30.98
CA GLN A 183 17.69 4.10 32.30
C GLN A 183 16.80 2.84 32.27
N GLY A 184 16.37 2.39 31.09
CA GLY A 184 15.48 1.24 30.92
C GLY A 184 14.00 1.63 30.81
N PRO A 185 13.14 0.66 30.43
CA PRO A 185 11.71 0.88 30.38
C PRO A 185 11.12 1.05 31.80
N PRO A 186 9.97 1.75 31.95
CA PRO A 186 9.18 1.72 33.19
C PRO A 186 8.76 0.27 33.52
N GLU A 187 8.57 -0.07 34.80
CA GLU A 187 8.27 -1.45 35.25
C GLU A 187 7.13 -2.12 34.44
N GLY A 188 7.35 -3.36 33.96
CA GLY A 188 6.26 -4.20 33.44
C GLY A 188 6.60 -5.26 32.38
N ARG A 189 7.68 -5.11 31.58
CA ARG A 189 8.09 -6.12 30.58
C ARG A 189 9.61 -6.27 30.50
N GLU A 190 10.10 -7.51 30.41
CA GLU A 190 11.52 -7.78 30.23
C GLU A 190 11.98 -7.42 28.80
N PRO A 191 13.07 -6.65 28.66
CA PRO A 191 13.57 -6.26 27.35
C PRO A 191 14.34 -7.40 26.69
N HIS A 192 14.01 -7.72 25.43
CA HIS A 192 14.60 -8.82 24.67
C HIS A 192 15.38 -8.37 23.41
N SER A 193 15.26 -7.10 23.02
CA SER A 193 16.06 -6.52 21.95
C SER A 193 17.30 -5.82 22.51
N GLN A 194 18.48 -6.11 21.97
CA GLN A 194 19.68 -5.29 22.17
C GLN A 194 19.69 -4.20 21.10
N LEU A 195 19.99 -2.97 21.49
CA LEU A 195 20.09 -1.81 20.58
C LEU A 195 21.48 -1.19 20.69
N LEU A 196 22.16 -1.06 19.56
CA LEU A 196 23.34 -0.21 19.40
C LEU A 196 23.02 0.94 18.46
N VAL A 197 23.35 2.17 18.87
CA VAL A 197 23.18 3.37 18.05
C VAL A 197 24.52 4.08 17.92
N HIS A 198 24.97 4.29 16.69
CA HIS A 198 26.04 5.21 16.32
C HIS A 198 25.43 6.55 15.94
N GLN A 199 25.73 7.62 16.67
CA GLN A 199 25.39 8.98 16.31
C GLN A 199 26.63 9.74 15.83
N VAL A 200 26.46 10.45 14.72
CA VAL A 200 27.47 11.32 14.14
C VAL A 200 26.87 12.69 13.88
N THR A 201 27.52 13.71 14.42
CA THR A 201 27.14 15.12 14.30
C THR A 201 28.19 15.86 13.47
N VAL A 202 27.77 16.40 12.33
CA VAL A 202 28.68 16.91 11.30
C VAL A 202 28.09 18.14 10.57
N ALA A 203 28.95 19.02 10.08
CA ALA A 203 28.56 20.16 9.26
C ALA A 203 28.08 19.72 7.86
N LEU A 204 27.17 20.49 7.27
CA LEU A 204 26.69 20.28 5.90
C LEU A 204 27.48 21.13 4.89
N PRO A 205 27.64 20.67 3.63
CA PRO A 205 27.25 19.36 3.11
C PRO A 205 28.21 18.25 3.54
N CYS A 206 27.69 17.02 3.66
CA CYS A 206 28.49 15.85 4.03
C CYS A 206 28.04 14.56 3.34
N LEU A 207 28.94 13.59 3.34
CA LEU A 207 28.74 12.23 2.86
C LEU A 207 29.15 11.23 3.94
N LEU A 208 28.32 10.22 4.18
CA LEU A 208 28.60 9.16 5.16
C LEU A 208 28.30 7.80 4.55
N GLU A 209 29.08 6.80 4.96
CA GLU A 209 28.92 5.42 4.49
C GLU A 209 28.89 4.43 5.65
N VAL A 210 28.04 3.41 5.51
CA VAL A 210 27.95 2.27 6.42
C VAL A 210 28.10 1.00 5.61
N VAL A 211 28.97 0.11 6.05
CA VAL A 211 29.33 -1.12 5.33
C VAL A 211 29.01 -2.32 6.21
N PHE A 212 28.24 -3.27 5.69
CA PHE A 212 27.99 -4.59 6.27
C PHE A 212 28.75 -5.65 5.49
N GLU A 213 29.48 -6.50 6.20
CA GLU A 213 30.32 -7.55 5.63
C GLU A 213 29.97 -8.89 6.30
N SER A 214 29.50 -9.86 5.52
CA SER A 214 29.20 -11.21 6.01
C SER A 214 30.49 -12.01 6.21
N GLY A 215 30.65 -12.62 7.38
CA GLY A 215 31.79 -13.49 7.68
C GLY A 215 31.85 -14.76 6.83
N SER A 216 30.78 -15.08 6.09
CA SER A 216 30.73 -16.24 5.19
C SER A 216 31.29 -15.99 3.79
N VAL A 217 31.68 -14.74 3.46
CA VAL A 217 32.25 -14.37 2.16
C VAL A 217 33.79 -14.45 2.26
N PRO A 218 34.43 -15.45 1.63
CA PRO A 218 35.87 -15.71 1.81
C PRO A 218 36.76 -14.74 1.03
N GLU A 219 36.38 -14.37 -0.19
CA GLU A 219 37.12 -13.47 -1.07
C GLU A 219 36.21 -12.33 -1.56
N ARG A 220 36.71 -11.10 -1.49
CA ARG A 220 35.97 -9.89 -1.91
C ARG A 220 36.72 -9.17 -3.01
N ALA A 221 35.99 -8.71 -4.03
CA ALA A 221 36.50 -7.80 -5.06
C ALA A 221 36.67 -6.35 -4.52
N GLY A 222 37.26 -6.20 -3.34
CA GLY A 222 37.37 -4.95 -2.60
C GLY A 222 36.14 -4.62 -1.75
N ARG A 223 36.32 -3.71 -0.79
CA ARG A 223 35.27 -3.23 0.10
C ARG A 223 34.25 -2.41 -0.67
N LEU A 224 32.95 -2.59 -0.40
CA LEU A 224 31.87 -1.83 -1.03
C LEU A 224 31.75 -0.42 -0.40
N ALA A 225 32.79 0.40 -0.54
CA ALA A 225 32.88 1.75 0.02
C ALA A 225 33.60 2.69 -0.97
N GLY A 226 33.48 4.01 -0.77
CA GLY A 226 34.16 5.03 -1.56
C GLY A 226 33.96 4.86 -3.07
N GLU A 227 35.06 4.83 -3.83
CA GLU A 227 35.04 4.69 -5.29
C GLU A 227 34.35 3.40 -5.76
N VAL A 228 34.53 2.28 -5.07
CA VAL A 228 33.90 1.00 -5.45
C VAL A 228 32.38 1.11 -5.34
N LEU A 229 31.87 1.73 -4.27
CA LEU A 229 30.43 1.97 -4.11
C LEU A 229 29.90 2.95 -5.18
N THR A 230 30.66 4.00 -5.51
CA THR A 230 30.30 4.94 -6.59
C THR A 230 30.13 4.23 -7.93
N GLN A 231 31.08 3.36 -8.28
CA GLN A 231 31.06 2.60 -9.53
C GLN A 231 29.88 1.62 -9.58
N GLU A 232 29.63 0.88 -8.48
CA GLU A 232 28.49 -0.04 -8.42
C GLU A 232 27.14 0.69 -8.49
N LEU A 233 26.98 1.84 -7.81
CA LEU A 233 25.78 2.66 -7.92
C LEU A 233 25.53 3.12 -9.36
N ALA A 234 26.57 3.57 -10.07
CA ALA A 234 26.46 3.97 -11.47
C ALA A 234 26.09 2.80 -12.39
N ARG A 235 26.73 1.63 -12.18
CA ARG A 235 26.45 0.41 -12.94
C ARG A 235 25.01 -0.05 -12.75
N HIS A 236 24.53 -0.13 -11.50
CA HIS A 236 23.17 -0.53 -11.19
C HIS A 236 22.13 0.48 -11.69
N THR A 237 22.42 1.78 -11.58
CA THR A 237 21.58 2.83 -12.15
C THR A 237 21.41 2.65 -13.66
N ALA A 238 22.51 2.46 -14.40
CA ALA A 238 22.44 2.25 -15.85
C ALA A 238 21.68 0.97 -16.21
N ALA A 239 21.90 -0.12 -15.48
CA ALA A 239 21.18 -1.38 -15.69
C ALA A 239 19.67 -1.26 -15.43
N PHE A 240 19.29 -0.53 -14.37
CA PHE A 240 17.89 -0.23 -14.08
C PHE A 240 17.22 0.57 -15.19
N GLU A 241 17.86 1.64 -15.65
CA GLU A 241 17.33 2.49 -16.72
C GLU A 241 17.08 1.69 -18.00
N GLN A 242 18.04 0.84 -18.38
CA GLN A 242 17.91 -0.03 -19.56
C GLN A 242 16.81 -1.08 -19.39
N ARG A 243 16.70 -1.71 -18.21
CA ARG A 243 15.65 -2.70 -17.95
C ARG A 243 14.27 -2.06 -17.88
N PHE A 244 14.15 -0.89 -17.25
CA PHE A 244 12.89 -0.16 -17.15
C PHE A 244 12.34 0.22 -18.52
N GLU A 245 13.18 0.75 -19.41
CA GLU A 245 12.76 1.05 -20.79
C GLU A 245 12.42 -0.23 -21.57
N ARG A 246 13.16 -1.33 -21.38
CA ARG A 246 12.83 -2.61 -22.02
C ARG A 246 11.49 -3.17 -21.56
N THR A 247 11.16 -3.01 -20.27
CA THR A 247 9.91 -3.52 -19.70
C THR A 247 8.73 -2.65 -20.12
N PHE A 248 8.81 -1.32 -19.96
CA PHE A 248 7.65 -0.44 -20.09
C PHE A 248 7.61 0.42 -21.37
N GLY A 249 8.73 0.54 -22.11
CA GLY A 249 8.79 1.19 -23.43
C GLY A 249 8.32 2.65 -23.48
N LEU A 250 8.51 3.41 -22.39
CA LEU A 250 7.90 4.75 -22.27
C LEU A 250 8.54 5.77 -23.22
N ALA A 251 9.87 5.70 -23.43
CA ALA A 251 10.52 6.60 -24.37
C ALA A 251 10.05 6.34 -25.81
N GLN A 252 9.93 5.06 -26.19
CA GLN A 252 9.40 4.67 -27.51
C GLN A 252 7.95 5.12 -27.74
N LYS A 253 7.15 5.21 -26.66
CA LYS A 253 5.77 5.72 -26.68
C LYS A 253 5.66 7.24 -26.64
N GLY A 254 6.78 7.96 -26.68
CA GLY A 254 6.82 9.43 -26.79
C GLY A 254 6.62 10.18 -25.48
N PHE A 255 6.71 9.52 -24.32
CA PHE A 255 6.68 10.22 -23.03
C PHE A 255 7.93 11.06 -22.81
N SER A 256 7.77 12.26 -22.26
CA SER A 256 8.89 13.15 -21.94
C SER A 256 9.80 12.58 -20.85
N VAL A 257 11.03 13.08 -20.76
CA VAL A 257 11.99 12.65 -19.72
C VAL A 257 11.41 12.81 -18.30
N GLN A 258 10.66 13.90 -18.05
CA GLN A 258 10.05 14.14 -16.74
C GLN A 258 8.95 13.11 -16.41
N GLU A 259 8.16 12.70 -17.40
CA GLU A 259 7.13 11.67 -17.24
C GLU A 259 7.77 10.29 -17.04
N GLN A 260 8.86 9.99 -17.75
CA GLN A 260 9.63 8.76 -17.54
C GLN A 260 10.22 8.72 -16.12
N ASP A 261 10.80 9.81 -15.63
CA ASP A 261 11.35 9.88 -14.27
C ASP A 261 10.25 9.76 -13.20
N PHE A 262 9.08 10.34 -13.45
CA PHE A 262 7.89 10.12 -12.62
C PHE A 262 7.50 8.64 -12.58
N ALA A 263 7.42 7.96 -13.73
CA ALA A 263 7.06 6.55 -13.80
C ALA A 263 8.08 5.66 -13.08
N LYS A 264 9.38 5.93 -13.25
CA LYS A 264 10.46 5.23 -12.52
C LYS A 264 10.32 5.42 -11.01
N ALA A 265 10.01 6.63 -10.55
CA ALA A 265 9.81 6.90 -9.14
C ALA A 265 8.54 6.20 -8.60
N ALA A 266 7.42 6.23 -9.33
CA ALA A 266 6.18 5.54 -8.93
C ALA A 266 6.42 4.03 -8.78
N PHE A 267 7.04 3.41 -9.78
CA PHE A 267 7.44 2.00 -9.76
C PHE A 267 8.41 1.68 -8.61
N SER A 268 9.47 2.48 -8.47
CA SER A 268 10.50 2.28 -7.45
C SER A 268 9.95 2.40 -6.02
N ASN A 269 8.96 3.27 -5.80
CA ASN A 269 8.32 3.39 -4.49
C ASN A 269 7.40 2.22 -4.17
N MET A 270 6.75 1.61 -5.17
CA MET A 270 5.99 0.37 -4.96
C MET A 270 6.92 -0.77 -4.54
N LEU A 271 8.00 -1.00 -5.30
CA LEU A 271 9.01 -2.00 -4.93
C LEU A 271 9.69 -1.71 -3.59
N GLY A 272 10.13 -0.48 -3.38
CA GLY A 272 10.78 -0.05 -2.14
C GLY A 272 9.82 0.13 -0.96
N GLY A 273 8.53 -0.14 -1.16
CA GLY A 273 7.52 -0.28 -0.11
C GLY A 273 7.28 -1.73 0.31
N MET A 274 7.85 -2.72 -0.39
CA MET A 274 7.73 -4.12 0.01
C MET A 274 8.37 -4.35 1.38
N GLY A 275 7.69 -5.16 2.19
CA GLY A 275 8.10 -5.50 3.54
C GLY A 275 8.05 -7.00 3.80
N TYR A 276 8.80 -7.42 4.81
CA TYR A 276 8.71 -8.75 5.41
C TYR A 276 8.18 -8.59 6.83
N PHE A 277 7.09 -9.29 7.13
CA PHE A 277 6.40 -9.23 8.41
C PHE A 277 6.32 -10.63 9.01
N TYR A 278 6.33 -10.74 10.33
CA TYR A 278 6.23 -12.01 11.02
C TYR A 278 5.43 -11.86 12.31
N GLY A 279 4.59 -12.85 12.62
CA GLY A 279 3.88 -12.92 13.89
C GLY A 279 2.45 -13.44 13.74
N HIS A 280 1.62 -13.17 14.73
CA HIS A 280 0.25 -13.69 14.82
C HIS A 280 -0.80 -12.67 14.38
N SER A 281 -1.75 -13.14 13.57
CA SER A 281 -3.04 -12.47 13.37
C SER A 281 -3.99 -12.73 14.54
N LEU A 282 -4.76 -11.71 14.92
CA LEU A 282 -5.83 -11.83 15.92
C LEU A 282 -7.17 -11.98 15.19
N VAL A 283 -7.81 -13.14 15.32
CA VAL A 283 -8.97 -13.51 14.51
C VAL A 283 -10.15 -13.94 15.36
N GLN A 284 -11.35 -13.49 15.00
CA GLN A 284 -12.60 -13.96 15.56
C GLN A 284 -13.43 -14.67 14.49
N SER A 285 -13.72 -15.95 14.71
CA SER A 285 -14.59 -16.75 13.85
C SER A 285 -16.05 -16.70 14.32
N PRO A 286 -17.04 -17.05 13.46
CA PRO A 286 -18.42 -17.26 13.88
C PRO A 286 -18.60 -18.33 14.96
N HIS A 287 -17.60 -19.20 15.14
CA HIS A 287 -17.62 -20.32 16.08
C HIS A 287 -16.93 -20.00 17.41
N SER A 288 -16.40 -18.78 17.59
CA SER A 288 -15.62 -18.37 18.76
C SER A 288 -16.19 -17.10 19.38
N GLU A 289 -16.43 -17.12 20.70
CA GLU A 289 -16.91 -15.95 21.44
C GLU A 289 -15.87 -14.84 21.55
N LEU A 290 -14.59 -15.20 21.71
CA LEU A 290 -13.47 -14.27 21.87
C LEU A 290 -12.48 -14.38 20.70
N PRO A 291 -11.77 -13.28 20.34
CA PRO A 291 -10.68 -13.32 19.39
C PRO A 291 -9.54 -14.25 19.83
N GLN A 292 -8.96 -14.98 18.88
CA GLN A 292 -7.88 -15.95 19.11
C GLN A 292 -6.66 -15.59 18.26
N LEU A 293 -5.47 -15.91 18.78
CA LEU A 293 -4.24 -15.82 18.01
C LEU A 293 -4.16 -16.99 17.03
N TYR A 294 -4.05 -16.68 15.75
CA TYR A 294 -3.73 -17.68 14.74
C TYR A 294 -2.25 -18.06 14.80
N PRO A 295 -1.84 -19.20 14.21
CA PRO A 295 -0.43 -19.58 14.13
C PRO A 295 0.42 -18.42 13.60
N GLU A 296 1.62 -18.28 14.15
CA GLU A 296 2.58 -17.30 13.63
C GLU A 296 3.00 -17.69 12.21
N GLY A 297 3.22 -16.68 11.37
CA GLY A 297 3.65 -16.91 10.00
C GLY A 297 4.31 -15.67 9.41
N PRO A 298 5.13 -15.88 8.36
CA PRO A 298 5.73 -14.79 7.60
C PRO A 298 4.77 -14.25 6.56
N LEU A 299 4.95 -12.97 6.21
CA LEU A 299 4.34 -12.33 5.06
C LEU A 299 5.37 -11.46 4.35
N PHE A 300 5.67 -11.80 3.09
CA PHE A 300 6.40 -10.93 2.19
C PHE A 300 5.41 -10.29 1.20
N THR A 301 5.26 -8.96 1.26
CA THR A 301 4.18 -8.26 0.54
C THR A 301 4.53 -6.80 0.25
N ALA A 302 3.92 -6.21 -0.77
CA ALA A 302 3.85 -4.75 -0.89
C ALA A 302 2.87 -4.16 0.13
N VAL A 303 2.95 -2.84 0.33
CA VAL A 303 2.07 -2.10 1.25
C VAL A 303 1.43 -0.92 0.53
N PRO A 304 0.17 -0.55 0.81
CA PRO A 304 -0.51 0.54 0.11
C PRO A 304 0.19 1.90 0.32
N SER A 305 0.68 2.14 1.54
CA SER A 305 1.38 3.36 1.92
C SER A 305 2.38 3.10 3.04
N ARG A 306 3.61 3.56 2.87
CA ARG A 306 4.66 3.49 3.90
C ARG A 306 4.34 4.33 5.15
N SER A 307 3.46 5.33 5.02
CA SER A 307 3.18 6.29 6.10
C SER A 307 2.03 5.91 7.00
N PHE A 308 0.98 5.30 6.44
CA PHE A 308 -0.28 5.07 7.14
C PHE A 308 -0.67 3.59 7.15
N PHE A 309 -0.31 2.86 6.10
CA PHE A 309 -0.67 1.46 5.90
C PHE A 309 0.56 0.56 5.70
N PRO A 310 1.58 0.54 6.60
CA PRO A 310 2.80 -0.24 6.41
C PRO A 310 2.58 -1.72 6.76
N ARG A 311 1.61 -2.36 6.11
CA ARG A 311 1.16 -3.75 6.33
C ARG A 311 0.41 -4.29 5.11
N GLY A 312 0.19 -5.60 5.09
CA GLY A 312 -0.48 -6.26 3.97
C GLY A 312 -2.00 -6.03 3.96
N PHE A 313 -2.53 -5.66 2.78
CA PHE A 313 -3.96 -5.60 2.51
C PHE A 313 -4.30 -6.50 1.31
N LEU A 314 -5.23 -7.45 1.50
CA LEU A 314 -5.42 -8.58 0.59
C LEU A 314 -5.81 -8.13 -0.82
N TRP A 315 -6.82 -7.26 -0.95
CA TRP A 315 -7.26 -6.84 -2.27
C TRP A 315 -6.32 -5.82 -2.94
N ASP A 316 -5.68 -4.92 -2.17
CA ASP A 316 -4.66 -4.00 -2.67
C ASP A 316 -3.52 -4.76 -3.34
N GLU A 317 -3.10 -5.88 -2.73
CA GLU A 317 -1.93 -6.63 -3.18
C GLU A 317 -2.09 -7.19 -4.59
N GLY A 318 -3.30 -7.60 -5.00
CA GLY A 318 -3.52 -7.97 -6.39
C GLY A 318 -3.23 -6.83 -7.37
N PHE A 319 -3.58 -5.59 -7.03
CA PHE A 319 -3.24 -4.42 -7.84
C PHE A 319 -1.75 -4.08 -7.79
N HIS A 320 -1.08 -4.28 -6.67
CA HIS A 320 0.38 -4.12 -6.58
C HIS A 320 1.09 -5.09 -7.54
N GLN A 321 0.70 -6.37 -7.49
CA GLN A 321 1.36 -7.42 -8.24
C GLN A 321 1.06 -7.40 -9.76
N LEU A 322 0.01 -6.69 -10.20
CA LEU A 322 -0.15 -6.40 -11.63
C LEU A 322 1.05 -5.61 -12.18
N LEU A 323 1.51 -4.59 -11.46
CA LEU A 323 2.70 -3.81 -11.86
C LEU A 323 3.99 -4.59 -11.60
N LEU A 324 4.16 -5.14 -10.40
CA LEU A 324 5.40 -5.81 -10.03
C LEU A 324 5.66 -7.09 -10.84
N GLY A 325 4.60 -7.81 -11.22
CA GLY A 325 4.69 -9.00 -12.05
C GLY A 325 5.15 -8.72 -13.49
N ARG A 326 5.03 -7.48 -13.99
CA ARG A 326 5.66 -7.08 -15.28
C ARG A 326 7.18 -6.96 -15.16
N TRP A 327 7.68 -6.62 -13.97
CA TRP A 327 9.10 -6.49 -13.72
C TRP A 327 9.74 -7.83 -13.36
N ASP A 328 9.17 -8.52 -12.38
CA ASP A 328 9.70 -9.75 -11.81
C ASP A 328 8.56 -10.72 -11.44
N PRO A 329 8.20 -11.63 -12.37
CA PRO A 329 7.16 -12.62 -12.12
C PRO A 329 7.47 -13.59 -10.97
N ALA A 330 8.75 -13.85 -10.67
CA ALA A 330 9.15 -14.75 -9.59
C ALA A 330 8.90 -14.08 -8.23
N LEU A 331 9.18 -12.77 -8.12
CA LEU A 331 8.81 -11.97 -6.96
C LEU A 331 7.31 -12.04 -6.67
N SER A 332 6.46 -11.87 -7.68
CA SER A 332 5.01 -11.99 -7.52
C SER A 332 4.56 -13.39 -7.11
N GLN A 333 5.24 -14.44 -7.59
CA GLN A 333 4.95 -15.82 -7.18
C GLN A 333 5.25 -16.06 -5.70
N GLU A 334 6.35 -15.51 -5.18
CA GLU A 334 6.71 -15.56 -3.75
C GLU A 334 5.68 -14.82 -2.89
N VAL A 335 5.23 -13.64 -3.33
CA VAL A 335 4.20 -12.87 -2.62
C VAL A 335 2.88 -13.65 -2.55
N LEU A 336 2.40 -14.18 -3.68
CA LEU A 336 1.16 -14.97 -3.70
C LEU A 336 1.27 -16.22 -2.80
N ALA A 337 2.42 -16.87 -2.77
CA ALA A 337 2.66 -18.03 -1.90
C ALA A 337 2.55 -17.65 -0.41
N HIS A 338 3.23 -16.58 0.03
CA HIS A 338 3.15 -16.10 1.42
C HIS A 338 1.73 -15.77 1.85
N TRP A 339 0.97 -15.06 1.00
CA TRP A 339 -0.42 -14.74 1.31
C TRP A 339 -1.31 -15.98 1.44
N LEU A 340 -1.14 -16.97 0.56
CA LEU A 340 -1.92 -18.21 0.59
C LEU A 340 -1.49 -19.13 1.75
N ASP A 341 -0.26 -18.99 2.26
CA ASP A 341 0.22 -19.71 3.44
C ASP A 341 -0.42 -19.21 4.75
N LEU A 342 -0.88 -17.96 4.80
CA LEU A 342 -1.64 -17.39 5.93
C LEU A 342 -3.13 -17.80 5.96
N MET A 343 -3.54 -18.67 5.05
CA MET A 343 -4.90 -19.18 4.96
C MET A 343 -5.24 -20.10 6.13
N ASN A 344 -6.44 -19.94 6.68
CA ASN A 344 -6.95 -20.84 7.71
C ASN A 344 -7.48 -22.17 7.11
N VAL A 345 -7.86 -23.10 7.98
CA VAL A 345 -8.37 -24.43 7.57
C VAL A 345 -9.67 -24.38 6.75
N GLU A 346 -10.43 -23.28 6.83
CA GLU A 346 -11.69 -23.08 6.08
C GLU A 346 -11.44 -22.51 4.68
N GLY A 347 -10.21 -22.11 4.36
CA GLY A 347 -9.88 -21.43 3.12
C GLY A 347 -9.96 -19.90 3.18
N TRP A 348 -10.09 -19.30 4.37
CA TRP A 348 -10.15 -17.85 4.56
C TRP A 348 -8.77 -17.23 4.78
N ILE A 349 -8.60 -16.00 4.30
CA ILE A 349 -7.39 -15.19 4.50
C ILE A 349 -7.82 -13.83 5.10
N PRO A 350 -7.19 -13.37 6.20
CA PRO A 350 -7.43 -12.02 6.72
C PRO A 350 -7.24 -10.94 5.66
N ARG A 351 -8.21 -10.01 5.56
CA ARG A 351 -8.16 -8.88 4.63
C ARG A 351 -7.03 -7.89 4.93
N GLU A 352 -6.65 -7.80 6.20
CA GLU A 352 -5.62 -6.89 6.71
C GLU A 352 -4.70 -7.69 7.63
N GLN A 353 -3.42 -7.77 7.28
CA GLN A 353 -2.43 -8.61 7.95
C GLN A 353 -1.62 -7.78 8.93
N ILE A 354 -1.92 -7.90 10.22
CA ILE A 354 -1.30 -7.11 11.31
C ILE A 354 -0.39 -8.03 12.12
N LEU A 355 0.79 -8.32 11.56
CA LEU A 355 1.72 -9.31 12.08
C LEU A 355 2.84 -8.61 12.87
N GLY A 356 2.96 -8.96 14.15
CA GLY A 356 3.99 -8.40 15.05
C GLY A 356 3.64 -7.05 15.66
N ASP A 357 4.41 -6.67 16.69
CA ASP A 357 4.10 -5.48 17.50
C ASP A 357 4.37 -4.15 16.76
N GLU A 358 5.30 -4.14 15.81
CA GLU A 358 5.53 -2.97 14.94
C GLU A 358 4.28 -2.66 14.11
N ALA A 359 3.68 -3.65 13.47
CA ALA A 359 2.44 -3.47 12.71
C ALA A 359 1.28 -3.05 13.63
N ARG A 360 1.12 -3.70 14.79
CA ARG A 360 0.05 -3.37 15.76
C ARG A 360 0.16 -1.94 16.29
N SER A 361 1.37 -1.41 16.48
CA SER A 361 1.57 -0.04 16.94
C SER A 361 1.02 1.04 15.99
N LYS A 362 0.72 0.66 14.74
CA LYS A 362 0.18 1.54 13.70
C LYS A 362 -1.32 1.37 13.47
N VAL A 363 -2.00 0.56 14.27
CA VAL A 363 -3.43 0.24 14.09
C VAL A 363 -4.18 0.49 15.40
N PRO A 364 -5.25 1.31 15.39
CA PRO A 364 -6.15 1.44 16.53
C PRO A 364 -6.72 0.06 16.94
N ALA A 365 -6.90 -0.16 18.25
CA ALA A 365 -7.22 -1.49 18.80
C ALA A 365 -8.51 -2.09 18.22
N GLU A 366 -9.48 -1.25 17.87
CA GLU A 366 -10.76 -1.62 17.27
C GLU A 366 -10.65 -2.24 15.87
N PHE A 367 -9.56 -2.01 15.14
CA PHE A 367 -9.34 -2.55 13.79
C PHE A 367 -8.39 -3.75 13.76
N VAL A 368 -7.82 -4.15 14.91
CA VAL A 368 -6.84 -5.24 14.98
C VAL A 368 -7.51 -6.60 14.73
N VAL A 369 -8.69 -6.81 15.32
CA VAL A 369 -9.41 -8.09 15.22
C VAL A 369 -9.94 -8.28 13.80
N GLN A 370 -9.56 -9.39 13.17
CA GLN A 370 -10.06 -9.78 11.85
C GLN A 370 -11.20 -10.80 12.01
N HIS A 371 -12.25 -10.70 11.21
CA HIS A 371 -13.41 -11.59 11.32
C HIS A 371 -13.44 -12.60 10.18
N SER A 372 -13.47 -13.91 10.48
CA SER A 372 -13.36 -14.95 9.42
C SER A 372 -14.58 -15.09 8.52
N SER A 373 -15.69 -14.41 8.84
CA SER A 373 -16.86 -14.29 7.95
C SER A 373 -16.68 -13.22 6.88
N ALA A 374 -15.74 -12.29 7.05
CA ALA A 374 -15.50 -11.17 6.17
C ALA A 374 -14.65 -11.57 4.96
N GLY A 375 -15.20 -11.40 3.75
CA GLY A 375 -14.46 -11.56 2.50
C GLY A 375 -13.69 -10.29 2.11
N ASN A 376 -12.95 -10.35 0.99
CA ASN A 376 -12.37 -9.21 0.30
C ASN A 376 -12.36 -9.46 -1.22
N PRO A 377 -12.29 -8.47 -2.12
CA PRO A 377 -12.15 -8.77 -3.54
C PRO A 377 -10.96 -9.71 -3.82
N PRO A 378 -11.15 -10.85 -4.51
CA PRO A 378 -10.10 -11.83 -4.73
C PRO A 378 -9.19 -11.43 -5.89
N THR A 379 -8.53 -10.28 -5.78
CA THR A 379 -7.74 -9.64 -6.85
C THR A 379 -6.52 -10.44 -7.27
N PHE A 380 -6.08 -11.44 -6.50
CA PHE A 380 -5.04 -12.40 -6.92
C PHE A 380 -5.42 -13.17 -8.19
N PHE A 381 -6.70 -13.33 -8.51
CA PHE A 381 -7.09 -13.92 -9.79
C PHE A 381 -6.76 -13.01 -10.99
N LEU A 382 -6.67 -11.68 -10.81
CA LEU A 382 -6.13 -10.78 -11.84
C LEU A 382 -4.65 -11.08 -12.09
N VAL A 383 -3.88 -11.22 -11.01
CA VAL A 383 -2.43 -11.50 -11.07
C VAL A 383 -2.17 -12.87 -11.69
N LEU A 384 -2.87 -13.91 -11.25
CA LEU A 384 -2.75 -15.25 -11.80
C LEU A 384 -3.12 -15.28 -13.28
N GLN A 385 -4.15 -14.53 -13.69
CA GLN A 385 -4.49 -14.40 -15.10
C GLN A 385 -3.36 -13.76 -15.92
N GLN A 386 -2.74 -12.70 -15.40
CA GLN A 386 -1.57 -12.05 -16.02
C GLN A 386 -0.35 -13.00 -16.09
N LEU A 387 -0.01 -13.68 -15.00
CA LEU A 387 1.14 -14.58 -14.96
C LEU A 387 0.96 -15.78 -15.90
N LEU A 388 -0.26 -16.32 -15.99
CA LEU A 388 -0.60 -17.40 -16.93
C LEU A 388 -0.48 -16.93 -18.38
N SER A 389 -0.98 -15.72 -18.72
CA SER A 389 -0.90 -15.21 -20.09
C SER A 389 0.54 -14.91 -20.53
N GLN A 390 1.42 -14.58 -19.57
CA GLN A 390 2.85 -14.38 -19.79
C GLN A 390 3.64 -15.69 -19.89
N GLY A 391 3.04 -16.85 -19.58
CA GLY A 391 3.75 -18.11 -19.44
C GLY A 391 4.76 -18.11 -18.29
N ALA A 392 4.56 -17.25 -17.29
CA ALA A 392 5.52 -17.01 -16.21
C ALA A 392 5.35 -17.96 -15.01
N VAL A 393 4.30 -18.77 -15.00
CA VAL A 393 4.03 -19.78 -13.97
C VAL A 393 4.23 -21.18 -14.53
N ASP A 394 5.09 -21.96 -13.88
CA ASP A 394 5.35 -23.34 -14.25
C ASP A 394 4.39 -24.33 -13.56
N VAL A 395 4.34 -25.55 -14.09
CA VAL A 395 3.47 -26.62 -13.56
C VAL A 395 3.84 -26.98 -12.10
N PRO A 396 5.12 -27.11 -11.70
CA PRO A 396 5.49 -27.35 -10.30
C PRO A 396 4.94 -26.30 -9.32
N TYR A 397 5.06 -25.01 -9.64
CA TYR A 397 4.53 -23.92 -8.83
C TYR A 397 3.02 -24.00 -8.72
N LEU A 398 2.31 -24.10 -9.86
CA LEU A 398 0.86 -24.19 -9.88
C LEU A 398 0.36 -25.42 -9.11
N ARG A 399 1.05 -26.55 -9.20
CA ARG A 399 0.66 -27.78 -8.49
C ARG A 399 0.75 -27.62 -6.97
N ARG A 400 1.74 -26.88 -6.47
CA ARG A 400 1.84 -26.54 -5.03
C ARG A 400 0.76 -25.54 -4.61
N LEU A 401 0.45 -24.58 -5.47
CA LEU A 401 -0.50 -23.51 -5.19
C LEU A 401 -1.97 -23.98 -5.23
N TYR A 402 -2.28 -24.92 -6.12
CA TYR A 402 -3.64 -25.31 -6.49
C TYR A 402 -4.54 -25.76 -5.33
N PRO A 403 -4.08 -26.58 -4.36
CA PRO A 403 -4.91 -26.95 -3.22
C PRO A 403 -5.38 -25.74 -2.40
N ARG A 404 -4.51 -24.75 -2.19
CA ARG A 404 -4.84 -23.51 -1.48
C ARG A 404 -5.80 -22.64 -2.31
N LEU A 405 -5.54 -22.49 -3.61
CA LEU A 405 -6.45 -21.76 -4.50
C LEU A 405 -7.85 -22.36 -4.52
N ARG A 406 -7.96 -23.70 -4.56
CA ARG A 406 -9.23 -24.41 -4.49
C ARG A 406 -9.95 -24.14 -3.17
N SER A 407 -9.25 -24.21 -2.04
CA SER A 407 -9.83 -23.89 -0.72
C SER A 407 -10.35 -22.46 -0.66
N TRP A 408 -9.57 -21.50 -1.14
CA TRP A 408 -9.97 -20.08 -1.17
C TRP A 408 -11.17 -19.83 -2.08
N TYR A 409 -11.16 -20.40 -3.29
CA TYR A 409 -12.27 -20.33 -4.23
C TYR A 409 -13.55 -20.94 -3.64
N ASN A 410 -13.44 -22.11 -3.01
CA ASN A 410 -14.57 -22.79 -2.38
C ASN A 410 -15.10 -21.99 -1.18
N TRP A 411 -14.22 -21.37 -0.39
CA TRP A 411 -14.62 -20.52 0.72
C TRP A 411 -15.55 -19.38 0.27
N TYR A 412 -15.26 -18.70 -0.84
CA TYR A 412 -16.17 -17.66 -1.38
C TYR A 412 -17.52 -18.26 -1.80
N ASN A 413 -17.50 -19.36 -2.56
CA ASN A 413 -18.72 -19.99 -3.06
C ASN A 413 -19.62 -20.51 -1.95
N GLN A 414 -19.05 -20.91 -0.81
CA GLN A 414 -19.82 -21.40 0.35
C GLN A 414 -20.27 -20.26 1.26
N THR A 415 -19.35 -19.39 1.67
CA THR A 415 -19.62 -18.42 2.75
C THR A 415 -20.27 -17.15 2.24
N GLN A 416 -20.01 -16.77 0.99
CA GLN A 416 -20.51 -15.53 0.39
C GLN A 416 -21.65 -15.76 -0.61
N ALA A 417 -22.21 -16.98 -0.67
CA ALA A 417 -23.38 -17.29 -1.50
C ALA A 417 -24.55 -16.34 -1.21
N GLY A 418 -25.25 -15.95 -2.27
CA GLY A 418 -26.47 -15.14 -2.20
C GLY A 418 -27.72 -16.00 -1.95
N PRO A 419 -28.90 -15.36 -1.85
CA PRO A 419 -30.15 -16.04 -1.54
C PRO A 419 -30.71 -16.90 -2.68
N VAL A 420 -30.22 -16.73 -3.91
CA VAL A 420 -30.64 -17.51 -5.09
C VAL A 420 -29.41 -18.04 -5.85
N PRO A 421 -29.52 -19.11 -6.66
CA PRO A 421 -28.39 -19.68 -7.38
C PRO A 421 -27.59 -18.64 -8.18
N TYR A 422 -26.26 -18.77 -8.20
CA TYR A 422 -25.35 -17.91 -8.98
C TYR A 422 -25.39 -16.42 -8.62
N THR A 423 -25.83 -16.11 -7.40
CA THR A 423 -25.74 -14.78 -6.79
C THR A 423 -24.87 -14.84 -5.56
N PHE A 424 -24.34 -13.68 -5.16
CA PHE A 424 -23.42 -13.57 -4.05
C PHE A 424 -23.78 -12.36 -3.19
N ARG A 425 -23.37 -12.39 -1.92
CA ARG A 425 -23.60 -11.32 -0.96
C ARG A 425 -22.43 -11.22 0.02
N TRP A 426 -21.83 -10.04 0.07
CA TRP A 426 -20.83 -9.67 1.08
C TRP A 426 -21.40 -9.85 2.49
N ARG A 427 -20.70 -10.61 3.32
CA ARG A 427 -20.95 -10.67 4.78
C ARG A 427 -20.24 -9.51 5.49
N GLY A 428 -20.62 -9.28 6.75
CA GLY A 428 -19.98 -8.26 7.59
C GLY A 428 -20.36 -6.80 7.28
N ARG A 429 -21.50 -6.56 6.63
CA ARG A 429 -22.08 -5.20 6.55
C ARG A 429 -22.47 -4.71 7.95
N ASP A 430 -22.33 -3.41 8.19
CA ASP A 430 -22.80 -2.78 9.42
C ASP A 430 -24.30 -3.06 9.63
N GLN A 431 -24.67 -3.45 10.84
CA GLN A 431 -26.05 -3.83 11.15
C GLN A 431 -26.85 -2.72 11.83
N ASP A 432 -26.22 -1.65 12.31
CA ASP A 432 -26.93 -0.52 12.93
C ASP A 432 -27.46 0.44 11.84
N PRO A 433 -28.78 0.46 11.59
CA PRO A 433 -29.36 1.32 10.57
C PRO A 433 -29.53 2.77 11.04
N GLN A 434 -29.37 3.08 12.33
CA GLN A 434 -29.60 4.42 12.89
C GLN A 434 -28.33 5.27 12.88
N MET A 435 -27.17 4.63 13.02
CA MET A 435 -25.87 5.31 13.06
C MET A 435 -25.46 5.89 11.70
N PHE A 436 -25.68 5.14 10.61
CA PHE A 436 -25.18 5.49 9.28
C PHE A 436 -26.27 5.96 8.34
N LEU A 437 -25.99 6.97 7.50
CA LEU A 437 -26.85 7.32 6.36
C LEU A 437 -27.09 6.10 5.45
N ASN A 438 -26.03 5.32 5.20
CA ASN A 438 -26.07 4.01 4.56
C ASN A 438 -25.04 3.09 5.24
N PRO A 439 -25.43 1.90 5.74
CA PRO A 439 -24.49 0.99 6.43
C PRO A 439 -23.30 0.58 5.54
N LYS A 440 -22.08 0.57 6.08
CA LYS A 440 -20.86 0.34 5.29
C LYS A 440 -20.74 -1.14 4.86
N THR A 441 -19.91 -1.37 3.86
CA THR A 441 -19.56 -2.71 3.35
C THR A 441 -18.03 -2.82 3.22
N LEU A 442 -17.33 -2.74 4.35
CA LEU A 442 -15.85 -2.76 4.43
C LEU A 442 -15.25 -3.98 3.71
N THR A 443 -15.97 -5.10 3.74
CA THR A 443 -15.55 -6.37 3.11
C THR A 443 -15.45 -6.27 1.59
N SER A 444 -16.16 -5.34 0.94
CA SER A 444 -16.06 -5.15 -0.50
C SER A 444 -14.84 -4.35 -0.96
N GLY A 445 -14.13 -3.68 -0.05
CA GLY A 445 -13.08 -2.69 -0.37
C GLY A 445 -13.62 -1.32 -0.83
N LEU A 446 -14.94 -1.19 -1.05
CA LEU A 446 -15.62 0.08 -1.34
C LEU A 446 -16.49 0.50 -0.14
N ASP A 447 -15.82 0.87 0.95
CA ASP A 447 -16.36 1.00 2.31
C ASP A 447 -17.75 1.64 2.42
N ASP A 448 -17.88 2.90 1.98
CA ASP A 448 -19.11 3.69 2.10
C ASP A 448 -19.92 3.77 0.80
N TYR A 449 -19.59 2.96 -0.22
CA TYR A 449 -20.36 2.91 -1.46
C TYR A 449 -21.82 2.55 -1.16
N PRO A 450 -22.81 3.34 -1.62
CA PRO A 450 -24.20 3.12 -1.23
C PRO A 450 -24.74 1.78 -1.72
N ARG A 451 -25.22 0.94 -0.78
CA ARG A 451 -25.94 -0.32 -1.06
C ARG A 451 -27.37 -0.27 -0.52
N ALA A 452 -28.04 -1.42 -0.40
CA ALA A 452 -29.35 -1.51 0.22
C ALA A 452 -29.35 -0.80 1.59
N SER A 453 -30.36 0.04 1.83
CA SER A 453 -30.35 0.94 2.99
C SER A 453 -30.72 0.23 4.29
N HIS A 454 -31.34 -0.94 4.18
CA HIS A 454 -31.64 -1.83 5.30
C HIS A 454 -31.03 -3.19 4.97
N PRO A 455 -29.83 -3.49 5.48
CA PRO A 455 -29.15 -4.75 5.20
C PRO A 455 -30.05 -5.95 5.53
N SER A 456 -30.05 -6.96 4.66
CA SER A 456 -30.84 -8.19 4.87
C SER A 456 -30.19 -9.39 4.19
N PRO A 457 -30.58 -10.62 4.57
CA PRO A 457 -30.12 -11.84 3.89
C PRO A 457 -30.48 -11.88 2.39
N ASP A 458 -31.46 -11.10 1.94
CA ASP A 458 -31.97 -11.06 0.56
C ASP A 458 -31.12 -10.23 -0.40
N GLU A 459 -30.05 -9.60 0.08
CA GLU A 459 -29.20 -8.77 -0.77
C GLU A 459 -28.47 -9.60 -1.84
N ARG A 460 -28.24 -8.98 -3.00
CA ARG A 460 -27.41 -9.52 -4.08
C ARG A 460 -26.42 -8.45 -4.50
N HIS A 461 -25.12 -8.74 -4.40
CA HIS A 461 -24.04 -7.80 -4.69
C HIS A 461 -23.40 -8.09 -6.04
N LEU A 462 -23.52 -7.14 -6.96
CA LEU A 462 -23.11 -7.25 -8.35
C LEU A 462 -21.60 -7.43 -8.50
N ASP A 463 -20.83 -6.61 -7.79
CA ASP A 463 -19.37 -6.62 -7.79
C ASP A 463 -18.81 -7.99 -7.40
N LEU A 464 -19.34 -8.59 -6.32
CA LEU A 464 -18.91 -9.92 -5.88
C LEU A 464 -19.24 -11.02 -6.91
N ARG A 465 -20.42 -10.96 -7.54
CA ARG A 465 -20.75 -11.89 -8.64
C ARG A 465 -19.73 -11.78 -9.77
N CYS A 466 -19.33 -10.57 -10.14
CA CYS A 466 -18.35 -10.35 -11.20
C CYS A 466 -16.95 -10.86 -10.81
N TRP A 467 -16.53 -10.67 -9.56
CA TRP A 467 -15.28 -11.26 -9.05
C TRP A 467 -15.28 -12.79 -9.14
N MET A 468 -16.40 -13.43 -8.81
CA MET A 468 -16.50 -14.88 -8.89
C MET A 468 -16.57 -15.41 -10.33
N ALA A 469 -17.05 -14.60 -11.28
CA ALA A 469 -16.95 -14.92 -12.71
C ALA A 469 -15.47 -14.95 -13.16
N LEU A 470 -14.69 -13.93 -12.80
CA LEU A 470 -13.26 -13.88 -13.06
C LEU A 470 -12.53 -15.06 -12.41
N ALA A 471 -12.78 -15.31 -11.11
CA ALA A 471 -12.15 -16.38 -10.35
C ALA A 471 -12.41 -17.75 -11.00
N SER A 472 -13.65 -18.03 -11.40
CA SER A 472 -14.05 -19.30 -12.03
C SER A 472 -13.35 -19.51 -13.38
N ASN A 473 -13.23 -18.46 -14.20
CA ASN A 473 -12.49 -18.51 -15.46
C ASN A 473 -11.00 -18.79 -15.23
N VAL A 474 -10.39 -18.15 -14.23
CA VAL A 474 -8.97 -18.37 -13.90
C VAL A 474 -8.74 -19.76 -13.35
N MET A 475 -9.59 -20.25 -12.44
CA MET A 475 -9.53 -21.63 -11.94
C MET A 475 -9.65 -22.66 -13.05
N THR A 476 -10.51 -22.42 -14.05
CA THR A 476 -10.62 -23.27 -15.25
C THR A 476 -9.28 -23.33 -16.01
N LYS A 477 -8.63 -22.18 -16.21
CA LYS A 477 -7.32 -22.11 -16.88
C LYS A 477 -6.23 -22.82 -16.07
N VAL A 478 -6.19 -22.64 -14.75
CA VAL A 478 -5.23 -23.31 -13.85
C VAL A 478 -5.42 -24.82 -13.90
N ALA A 479 -6.65 -25.32 -13.73
CA ALA A 479 -6.94 -26.76 -13.77
C ALA A 479 -6.53 -27.38 -15.12
N ARG A 480 -6.81 -26.69 -16.23
CA ARG A 480 -6.39 -27.12 -17.57
C ARG A 480 -4.87 -27.19 -17.72
N HIS A 481 -4.12 -26.20 -17.21
CA HIS A 481 -2.66 -26.21 -17.26
C HIS A 481 -2.06 -27.36 -16.43
N LEU A 482 -2.73 -27.75 -15.34
CA LEU A 482 -2.29 -28.83 -14.46
C LEU A 482 -2.71 -30.23 -14.94
N GLY A 483 -3.67 -30.32 -15.86
CA GLY A 483 -4.33 -31.58 -16.21
C GLY A 483 -5.27 -32.10 -15.12
N GLU A 484 -5.75 -31.21 -14.24
CA GLU A 484 -6.67 -31.54 -13.15
C GLU A 484 -8.13 -31.44 -13.60
N PRO A 485 -9.06 -32.19 -12.98
CA PRO A 485 -10.49 -32.00 -13.22
C PRO A 485 -10.91 -30.55 -12.93
N GLY A 486 -11.44 -29.86 -13.93
CA GLY A 486 -11.85 -28.45 -13.84
C GLY A 486 -13.29 -28.18 -14.27
N GLY A 487 -14.11 -29.23 -14.45
CA GLY A 487 -15.47 -29.13 -14.99
C GLY A 487 -16.40 -28.24 -14.16
N GLU A 488 -16.26 -28.25 -12.84
CA GLU A 488 -17.04 -27.38 -11.94
C GLU A 488 -16.70 -25.89 -12.13
N TYR A 489 -15.41 -25.57 -12.30
CA TYR A 489 -14.97 -24.19 -12.54
C TYR A 489 -15.40 -23.72 -13.92
N GLN A 490 -15.33 -24.60 -14.92
CA GLN A 490 -15.78 -24.31 -16.27
C GLN A 490 -17.28 -24.04 -16.29
N HIS A 491 -18.09 -24.90 -15.67
CA HIS A 491 -19.53 -24.70 -15.55
C HIS A 491 -19.86 -23.38 -14.84
N MET A 492 -19.22 -23.11 -13.70
CA MET A 492 -19.44 -21.85 -12.99
C MET A 492 -19.01 -20.63 -13.81
N ALA A 493 -17.88 -20.72 -14.54
CA ALA A 493 -17.42 -19.66 -15.42
C ALA A 493 -18.44 -19.37 -16.52
N GLU A 494 -18.93 -20.42 -17.22
CA GLU A 494 -19.93 -20.32 -18.28
C GLU A 494 -21.24 -19.71 -17.78
N VAL A 495 -21.74 -20.15 -16.63
CA VAL A 495 -22.99 -19.64 -16.04
C VAL A 495 -22.85 -18.19 -15.57
N LEU A 496 -21.71 -17.81 -14.97
CA LEU A 496 -21.53 -16.46 -14.45
C LEU A 496 -21.27 -15.41 -15.54
N VAL A 497 -20.75 -15.80 -16.71
CA VAL A 497 -20.61 -14.90 -17.88
C VAL A 497 -21.86 -14.83 -18.75
N ASP A 498 -22.86 -15.69 -18.55
CA ASP A 498 -24.15 -15.60 -19.23
C ASP A 498 -24.78 -14.22 -18.99
N ASN A 499 -24.89 -13.44 -20.07
CA ASN A 499 -25.41 -12.07 -20.02
C ASN A 499 -26.92 -12.03 -19.74
N GLN A 500 -27.69 -13.04 -20.17
CA GLN A 500 -29.12 -13.12 -19.86
C GLN A 500 -29.35 -13.37 -18.37
N LEU A 501 -28.60 -14.29 -17.77
CA LEU A 501 -28.70 -14.56 -16.33
C LEU A 501 -28.18 -13.38 -15.49
N LEU A 502 -27.09 -12.73 -15.92
CA LEU A 502 -26.61 -11.50 -15.30
C LEU A 502 -27.70 -10.41 -15.32
N GLU A 503 -28.34 -10.21 -16.47
CA GLU A 503 -29.43 -9.25 -16.61
C GLU A 503 -30.63 -9.60 -15.71
N GLN A 504 -31.05 -10.87 -15.68
CA GLN A 504 -32.11 -11.33 -14.79
C GLN A 504 -31.84 -11.01 -13.32
N HIS A 505 -30.59 -11.17 -12.87
CA HIS A 505 -30.25 -10.96 -11.46
C HIS A 505 -29.98 -9.50 -11.10
N HIS A 506 -29.43 -8.72 -12.02
CA HIS A 506 -28.80 -7.42 -11.73
C HIS A 506 -29.16 -6.27 -12.67
N TRP A 507 -29.82 -6.49 -13.81
CA TRP A 507 -30.23 -5.39 -14.68
C TRP A 507 -31.51 -4.73 -14.18
N ALA A 508 -31.43 -3.45 -13.85
CA ALA A 508 -32.56 -2.68 -13.37
C ALA A 508 -33.13 -1.82 -14.49
N GLU A 509 -34.16 -2.31 -15.20
CA GLU A 509 -34.74 -1.62 -16.36
C GLU A 509 -35.15 -0.17 -16.08
N VAL A 510 -35.73 0.10 -14.91
CA VAL A 510 -36.14 1.46 -14.49
C VAL A 510 -34.93 2.38 -14.28
N LEU A 511 -33.79 1.83 -13.86
CA LEU A 511 -32.57 2.60 -13.62
C LEU A 511 -31.70 2.70 -14.88
N GLY A 512 -31.91 1.82 -15.87
CA GLY A 512 -31.11 1.74 -17.08
C GLY A 512 -29.65 1.31 -16.84
N THR A 513 -29.39 0.55 -15.77
CA THR A 513 -28.03 0.13 -15.38
C THR A 513 -28.07 -1.18 -14.59
N PHE A 514 -26.91 -1.84 -14.47
CA PHE A 514 -26.73 -2.89 -13.47
C PHE A 514 -26.66 -2.31 -12.05
N ALA A 515 -27.27 -3.03 -11.10
CA ALA A 515 -27.38 -2.60 -9.71
C ALA A 515 -27.34 -3.78 -8.72
N ASP A 516 -27.00 -3.46 -7.48
CA ASP A 516 -27.29 -4.34 -6.34
C ASP A 516 -28.80 -4.46 -6.13
N PHE A 517 -29.23 -5.52 -5.46
CA PHE A 517 -30.61 -5.75 -5.06
C PHE A 517 -30.70 -5.91 -3.54
N GLY A 518 -31.77 -5.40 -2.92
CA GLY A 518 -32.03 -5.62 -1.49
C GLY A 518 -33.16 -4.75 -0.93
N ASN A 519 -33.32 -4.78 0.39
CA ASN A 519 -34.34 -3.98 1.07
C ASN A 519 -33.93 -2.50 1.15
N HIS A 520 -34.48 -1.68 0.27
CA HIS A 520 -33.97 -0.33 0.03
C HIS A 520 -35.06 0.74 -0.02
N THR A 521 -34.67 1.95 0.35
CA THR A 521 -35.39 3.23 0.17
C THR A 521 -34.35 4.34 0.08
N GLN A 522 -34.51 5.24 -0.89
CA GLN A 522 -33.67 6.43 -1.04
C GLN A 522 -34.10 7.57 -0.10
N ALA A 523 -35.27 7.44 0.52
CA ALA A 523 -35.84 8.43 1.42
C ALA A 523 -35.24 8.30 2.83
N VAL A 524 -33.91 8.43 2.91
CA VAL A 524 -33.12 8.46 4.13
C VAL A 524 -32.37 9.79 4.23
N ALA A 525 -32.22 10.32 5.43
CA ALA A 525 -31.46 11.55 5.69
C ALA A 525 -30.80 11.48 7.05
N LEU A 526 -29.73 12.27 7.26
CA LEU A 526 -29.19 12.55 8.58
C LEU A 526 -29.82 13.83 9.11
N GLU A 527 -30.41 13.79 10.30
CA GLU A 527 -31.05 14.92 10.94
C GLU A 527 -30.59 15.03 12.40
N TRP A 528 -30.40 16.26 12.87
CA TRP A 528 -30.06 16.51 14.28
C TRP A 528 -31.27 16.20 15.15
N GLU A 529 -31.07 15.33 16.13
CA GLU A 529 -32.05 15.05 17.17
C GLU A 529 -32.45 16.36 17.85
N ARG A 530 -33.75 16.54 18.09
CA ARG A 530 -34.30 17.65 18.86
C ARG A 530 -34.70 17.12 20.24
N PRO A 531 -33.77 17.07 21.21
CA PRO A 531 -34.09 16.54 22.53
C PRO A 531 -35.13 17.41 23.24
N ARG A 532 -35.96 16.79 24.10
CA ARG A 532 -36.86 17.52 24.99
C ARG A 532 -36.04 18.35 25.99
N PRO A 533 -36.55 19.50 26.48
CA PRO A 533 -35.86 20.28 27.51
C PRO A 533 -35.61 19.40 28.74
N PRO A 534 -34.39 19.41 29.31
CA PRO A 534 -34.10 18.63 30.52
C PRO A 534 -34.94 19.15 31.70
N PRO A 535 -35.23 18.30 32.70
CA PRO A 535 -35.77 18.75 33.98
C PRO A 535 -34.89 19.84 34.63
N PRO A 536 -35.45 20.73 35.46
CA PRO A 536 -34.68 21.76 36.14
C PRO A 536 -33.49 21.16 36.91
N GLY A 537 -32.28 21.65 36.65
CA GLY A 537 -31.05 21.21 37.33
C GLY A 537 -30.22 20.14 36.60
N GLN A 538 -30.64 19.67 35.42
CA GLN A 538 -29.82 18.77 34.59
C GLN A 538 -29.23 19.50 33.36
N PRO A 539 -27.99 19.15 32.94
CA PRO A 539 -27.40 19.70 31.72
C PRO A 539 -28.22 19.27 30.49
N PRO A 540 -28.30 20.11 29.44
CA PRO A 540 -28.95 19.73 28.19
C PRO A 540 -28.21 18.54 27.55
N PRO A 541 -28.94 17.56 26.97
CA PRO A 541 -28.31 16.45 26.28
C PRO A 541 -27.55 16.94 25.04
N THR A 542 -26.42 16.31 24.75
CA THR A 542 -25.64 16.58 23.54
C THR A 542 -26.46 16.24 22.30
N PRO A 543 -26.64 17.16 21.33
CA PRO A 543 -27.32 16.86 20.08
C PRO A 543 -26.64 15.70 19.35
N ARG A 544 -27.41 14.75 18.83
CA ARG A 544 -26.90 13.63 18.03
C ARG A 544 -27.41 13.74 16.61
N LEU A 545 -26.55 13.52 15.63
CA LEU A 545 -26.95 13.38 14.23
C LEU A 545 -27.41 11.94 13.98
N LEU A 546 -28.70 11.73 13.71
CA LEU A 546 -29.29 10.40 13.54
C LEU A 546 -29.89 10.23 12.15
N ARG A 547 -29.90 8.98 11.66
CA ARG A 547 -30.60 8.66 10.43
C ARG A 547 -32.12 8.64 10.63
N VAL A 548 -32.83 9.34 9.75
CA VAL A 548 -34.29 9.32 9.64
C VAL A 548 -34.70 8.61 8.35
N VAL A 549 -35.68 7.70 8.45
CA VAL A 549 -36.27 6.98 7.32
C VAL A 549 -37.65 7.58 7.02
N ARG A 550 -37.79 8.28 5.90
CA ARG A 550 -39.01 9.03 5.53
C ARG A 550 -40.02 8.20 4.72
N LYS A 551 -39.58 7.11 4.09
CA LYS A 551 -40.45 6.13 3.43
C LYS A 551 -39.98 4.72 3.77
N PRO A 552 -40.88 3.77 4.09
CA PRO A 552 -40.51 2.39 4.36
C PRO A 552 -39.70 1.77 3.20
N PRO A 553 -38.68 0.94 3.49
CA PRO A 553 -37.94 0.21 2.47
C PRO A 553 -38.78 -0.93 1.88
N LYS A 554 -38.40 -1.36 0.68
CA LYS A 554 -38.93 -2.56 0.02
C LYS A 554 -37.81 -3.27 -0.73
N LEU A 555 -37.99 -4.56 -1.01
CA LEU A 555 -37.10 -5.32 -1.89
C LEU A 555 -37.16 -4.74 -3.31
N GLN A 556 -36.04 -4.20 -3.78
CA GLN A 556 -35.89 -3.61 -5.11
C GLN A 556 -34.42 -3.49 -5.50
N PHE A 557 -34.15 -3.17 -6.77
CA PHE A 557 -32.83 -2.72 -7.18
C PHE A 557 -32.46 -1.40 -6.50
N VAL A 558 -31.21 -1.29 -6.05
CA VAL A 558 -30.72 -0.14 -5.29
C VAL A 558 -30.55 1.07 -6.21
N GLY A 559 -31.50 1.99 -6.13
CA GLY A 559 -31.50 3.24 -6.89
C GLY A 559 -30.54 4.29 -6.33
N GLY A 560 -30.05 5.18 -7.20
CA GLY A 560 -29.19 6.30 -6.80
C GLY A 560 -27.76 5.89 -6.44
N ALA A 561 -27.36 4.66 -6.75
CA ALA A 561 -26.02 4.13 -6.54
C ALA A 561 -25.28 3.86 -7.87
N LEU A 562 -25.57 4.63 -8.94
CA LEU A 562 -24.82 4.54 -10.19
C LEU A 562 -23.37 4.98 -9.95
N GLY A 563 -22.41 4.10 -10.22
CA GLY A 563 -21.00 4.32 -9.88
C GLY A 563 -20.14 3.11 -10.25
N TYR A 564 -19.00 2.95 -9.59
CA TYR A 564 -18.07 1.85 -9.83
C TYR A 564 -18.73 0.47 -9.78
N VAL A 565 -19.60 0.18 -8.79
CA VAL A 565 -20.28 -1.12 -8.67
C VAL A 565 -21.10 -1.43 -9.93
N SER A 566 -21.82 -0.44 -10.48
CA SER A 566 -22.60 -0.59 -11.71
C SER A 566 -21.76 -0.95 -12.94
N LEU A 567 -20.47 -0.58 -12.94
CA LEU A 567 -19.56 -0.83 -14.06
C LEU A 567 -18.90 -2.22 -14.00
N PHE A 568 -19.00 -2.99 -12.92
CA PHE A 568 -18.25 -4.25 -12.76
C PHE A 568 -18.36 -5.26 -13.91
N PRO A 569 -19.55 -5.46 -14.53
CA PRO A 569 -19.64 -6.31 -15.72
C PRO A 569 -18.73 -5.86 -16.87
N LEU A 570 -18.59 -4.55 -17.07
CA LEU A 570 -17.66 -3.96 -18.04
C LEU A 570 -16.22 -4.06 -17.53
N LEU A 571 -15.96 -3.65 -16.28
CA LEU A 571 -14.61 -3.58 -15.69
C LEU A 571 -13.88 -4.93 -15.73
N LEU A 572 -14.61 -6.03 -15.52
CA LEU A 572 -14.07 -7.39 -15.57
C LEU A 572 -14.34 -8.12 -16.90
N GLN A 573 -14.67 -7.37 -17.96
CA GLN A 573 -14.79 -7.87 -19.34
C GLN A 573 -15.79 -9.03 -19.50
N LEU A 574 -16.94 -8.94 -18.84
CA LEU A 574 -17.95 -10.01 -18.80
C LEU A 574 -19.09 -9.83 -19.83
N LEU A 575 -19.20 -8.65 -20.44
CA LEU A 575 -20.26 -8.35 -21.41
C LEU A 575 -19.84 -8.77 -22.82
N GLN A 576 -20.80 -9.25 -23.59
CA GLN A 576 -20.57 -9.46 -25.02
C GLN A 576 -20.36 -8.12 -25.74
N PRO A 577 -19.47 -8.03 -26.75
CA PRO A 577 -19.20 -6.78 -27.46
C PRO A 577 -20.40 -6.13 -28.16
N ASP A 578 -21.44 -6.91 -28.46
CA ASP A 578 -22.69 -6.49 -29.08
C ASP A 578 -23.85 -6.30 -28.07
N SER A 579 -23.60 -6.51 -26.78
CA SER A 579 -24.62 -6.32 -25.74
C SER A 579 -25.07 -4.86 -25.70
N PRO A 580 -26.38 -4.55 -25.77
CA PRO A 580 -26.87 -3.18 -25.64
C PRO A 580 -26.55 -2.59 -24.26
N ARG A 581 -26.34 -3.45 -23.25
CA ARG A 581 -25.97 -3.03 -21.89
C ARG A 581 -24.57 -2.46 -21.84
N LEU A 582 -23.65 -2.93 -22.70
CA LEU A 582 -22.33 -2.32 -22.88
C LEU A 582 -22.47 -0.86 -23.32
N GLY A 583 -23.29 -0.59 -24.35
CA GLY A 583 -23.58 0.77 -24.80
C GLY A 583 -24.15 1.67 -23.72
N SER A 584 -25.08 1.17 -22.89
CA SER A 584 -25.62 1.94 -21.75
C SER A 584 -24.54 2.33 -20.74
N LEU A 585 -23.62 1.41 -20.41
CA LEU A 585 -22.53 1.70 -19.47
C LEU A 585 -21.52 2.68 -20.05
N LEU A 586 -21.16 2.58 -21.35
CA LEU A 586 -20.27 3.53 -22.02
C LEU A 586 -20.86 4.95 -22.04
N ALA A 587 -22.17 5.07 -22.31
CA ALA A 587 -22.87 6.34 -22.26
C ALA A 587 -22.86 6.96 -20.85
N ASP A 588 -23.01 6.14 -19.80
CA ASP A 588 -22.94 6.61 -18.41
C ASP A 588 -21.52 6.99 -17.98
N MET A 589 -20.51 6.26 -18.45
CA MET A 589 -19.10 6.61 -18.28
C MET A 589 -18.76 7.95 -18.92
N ARG A 590 -19.24 8.23 -20.15
CA ARG A 590 -18.98 9.46 -20.89
C ARG A 590 -19.71 10.69 -20.35
N ASN A 591 -20.74 10.50 -19.53
CA ASN A 591 -21.60 11.59 -19.09
C ASN A 591 -21.00 12.39 -17.92
N GLU A 592 -20.68 13.66 -18.16
CA GLU A 592 -20.13 14.60 -17.16
C GLU A 592 -21.04 14.88 -15.96
N LYS A 593 -22.36 14.78 -16.16
CA LYS A 593 -23.36 14.90 -15.08
C LYS A 593 -23.45 13.63 -14.24
N LYS A 594 -22.80 12.54 -14.69
CA LYS A 594 -22.71 11.26 -14.00
C LYS A 594 -21.26 10.99 -13.59
N LEU A 595 -20.52 10.18 -14.36
CA LEU A 595 -19.23 9.62 -13.95
C LEU A 595 -18.02 10.33 -14.55
N TRP A 596 -18.14 10.97 -15.72
CA TRP A 596 -17.00 11.55 -16.42
C TRP A 596 -16.45 12.80 -15.72
N THR A 597 -15.12 12.91 -15.69
CA THR A 597 -14.40 14.13 -15.29
C THR A 597 -13.14 14.31 -16.15
N PRO A 598 -12.56 15.52 -16.20
CA PRO A 598 -11.23 15.75 -16.79
C PRO A 598 -10.06 15.06 -16.06
N PHE A 599 -10.31 14.34 -14.97
CA PHE A 599 -9.29 13.77 -14.09
C PHE A 599 -9.42 12.24 -13.93
N GLY A 600 -10.46 11.62 -14.49
CA GLY A 600 -10.82 10.20 -14.31
C GLY A 600 -12.32 9.98 -14.05
N LEU A 601 -12.73 8.73 -13.87
CA LEU A 601 -14.11 8.37 -13.54
C LEU A 601 -14.38 8.51 -12.04
N ARG A 602 -15.51 9.13 -11.68
CA ARG A 602 -16.00 9.20 -10.29
C ARG A 602 -16.36 7.83 -9.75
N SER A 603 -16.08 7.61 -8.46
CA SER A 603 -16.59 6.44 -7.73
C SER A 603 -18.12 6.36 -7.71
N LEU A 604 -18.79 7.51 -7.65
CA LEU A 604 -20.25 7.61 -7.63
C LEU A 604 -20.73 8.77 -8.50
N SER A 605 -21.83 8.57 -9.22
CA SER A 605 -22.45 9.56 -10.08
C SER A 605 -22.71 10.87 -9.34
N ARG A 606 -22.37 11.99 -9.97
CA ARG A 606 -22.67 13.34 -9.45
C ARG A 606 -24.17 13.59 -9.26
N SER A 607 -25.03 12.87 -10.00
CA SER A 607 -26.48 12.93 -9.85
C SER A 607 -27.03 12.07 -8.72
N SER A 608 -26.18 11.32 -8.00
CA SER A 608 -26.59 10.49 -6.87
C SER A 608 -27.03 11.34 -5.67
N PRO A 609 -28.08 10.93 -4.92
CA PRO A 609 -28.42 11.57 -3.65
C PRO A 609 -27.32 11.38 -2.57
N PHE A 610 -26.40 10.43 -2.77
CA PHE A 610 -25.30 10.14 -1.84
C PHE A 610 -23.97 10.80 -2.26
N TYR A 611 -23.92 11.49 -3.40
CA TYR A 611 -22.71 12.17 -3.88
C TYR A 611 -22.20 13.19 -2.85
N LEU A 612 -20.94 13.02 -2.44
CA LEU A 612 -20.26 13.80 -1.39
C LEU A 612 -21.02 13.88 -0.05
N LYS A 613 -21.91 12.93 0.23
CA LYS A 613 -22.61 12.87 1.52
C LYS A 613 -21.76 12.13 2.55
N TYR A 614 -21.57 12.79 3.68
CA TYR A 614 -21.07 12.18 4.90
C TYR A 614 -21.95 10.99 5.30
N ASN A 615 -21.33 9.94 5.86
CA ASN A 615 -22.08 8.77 6.32
C ASN A 615 -22.54 8.89 7.78
N THR A 616 -21.81 9.66 8.58
CA THR A 616 -22.10 10.05 9.96
C THR A 616 -21.62 11.50 10.16
N GLU A 617 -21.65 12.04 11.38
CA GLU A 617 -21.04 13.35 11.65
C GLU A 617 -19.53 13.38 11.35
N HIS A 618 -18.84 12.26 11.55
CA HIS A 618 -17.38 12.17 11.50
C HIS A 618 -16.84 11.32 10.34
N ASP A 619 -17.71 10.64 9.59
CA ASP A 619 -17.33 9.86 8.41
C ASP A 619 -17.51 10.69 7.12
N PRO A 620 -16.46 11.35 6.61
CA PRO A 620 -16.52 12.05 5.32
C PRO A 620 -16.76 11.07 4.15
N PRO A 621 -17.25 11.57 2.99
CA PRO A 621 -17.40 10.74 1.80
C PRO A 621 -16.05 10.18 1.32
N TYR A 622 -16.03 8.89 0.98
CA TYR A 622 -14.82 8.21 0.53
C TYR A 622 -15.00 7.66 -0.90
N TRP A 623 -15.83 6.63 -1.09
CA TRP A 623 -16.25 6.06 -2.38
C TRP A 623 -17.54 6.70 -2.91
N ARG A 624 -17.74 7.99 -2.63
CA ARG A 624 -18.95 8.77 -2.94
C ARG A 624 -18.71 9.97 -3.86
N GLY A 625 -17.72 9.87 -4.75
CA GLY A 625 -17.45 10.89 -5.76
C GLY A 625 -15.99 10.91 -6.22
N SER A 626 -15.05 10.73 -5.28
CA SER A 626 -13.61 10.74 -5.55
C SER A 626 -13.20 9.72 -6.61
N ILE A 627 -12.06 9.99 -7.26
CA ILE A 627 -11.48 9.18 -8.34
C ILE A 627 -10.41 8.26 -7.75
N TRP A 628 -10.53 6.96 -8.02
CA TRP A 628 -9.62 5.93 -7.51
C TRP A 628 -8.94 5.19 -8.66
N ILE A 629 -7.62 5.00 -8.55
CA ILE A 629 -6.79 4.56 -9.68
C ILE A 629 -6.93 3.06 -9.97
N ASN A 630 -7.13 2.21 -8.95
CA ASN A 630 -7.42 0.79 -9.15
C ASN A 630 -8.62 0.53 -10.06
N VAL A 631 -9.78 1.15 -9.78
CA VAL A 631 -10.99 0.94 -10.60
C VAL A 631 -10.87 1.63 -11.95
N ASN A 632 -10.24 2.81 -12.01
CA ASN A 632 -9.96 3.47 -13.27
C ASN A 632 -8.99 2.68 -14.16
N TYR A 633 -8.01 1.98 -13.57
CA TYR A 633 -7.13 1.07 -14.31
C TYR A 633 -7.94 -0.07 -14.95
N LEU A 634 -8.85 -0.71 -14.20
CA LEU A 634 -9.74 -1.74 -14.75
C LEU A 634 -10.64 -1.16 -15.87
N ALA A 635 -11.13 0.07 -15.72
CA ALA A 635 -11.92 0.74 -16.76
C ALA A 635 -11.09 0.98 -18.03
N VAL A 636 -9.87 1.50 -17.89
CA VAL A 636 -8.95 1.71 -19.02
C VAL A 636 -8.61 0.38 -19.70
N GLN A 637 -8.30 -0.67 -18.94
CA GLN A 637 -8.08 -2.03 -19.45
C GLN A 637 -9.31 -2.56 -20.21
N ALA A 638 -10.51 -2.41 -19.66
CA ALA A 638 -11.74 -2.87 -20.30
C ALA A 638 -12.04 -2.10 -21.60
N LEU A 639 -11.92 -0.77 -21.61
CA LEU A 639 -12.11 0.04 -22.82
C LEU A 639 -11.08 -0.32 -23.91
N HIS A 640 -9.82 -0.57 -23.50
CA HIS A 640 -8.77 -1.09 -24.37
C HIS A 640 -9.12 -2.47 -24.97
N HIS A 641 -9.74 -3.35 -24.19
CA HIS A 641 -10.25 -4.62 -24.66
C HIS A 641 -11.38 -4.44 -25.69
N TYR A 642 -12.47 -3.74 -25.33
CA TYR A 642 -13.64 -3.59 -26.19
C TYR A 642 -13.35 -2.77 -27.47
N SER A 643 -12.38 -1.86 -27.45
CA SER A 643 -11.92 -1.15 -28.65
C SER A 643 -11.23 -2.05 -29.70
N ARG A 644 -10.84 -3.27 -29.33
CA ARG A 644 -10.23 -4.27 -30.21
C ARG A 644 -11.16 -5.42 -30.59
N GLN A 645 -12.30 -5.54 -29.93
CA GLN A 645 -13.31 -6.52 -30.29
C GLN A 645 -14.17 -5.98 -31.43
N GLU A 646 -14.60 -6.86 -32.33
CA GLU A 646 -15.63 -6.51 -33.31
C GLU A 646 -16.97 -6.34 -32.60
N GLY A 647 -17.68 -5.26 -32.89
CA GLY A 647 -18.94 -4.93 -32.26
C GLY A 647 -19.37 -3.48 -32.49
N PRO A 648 -20.66 -3.16 -32.28
CA PRO A 648 -21.21 -1.84 -32.53
C PRO A 648 -20.58 -0.72 -31.69
N PHE A 649 -20.02 -1.04 -30.52
CA PHE A 649 -19.48 -0.06 -29.57
C PHE A 649 -17.95 0.11 -29.65
N ARG A 650 -17.28 -0.56 -30.60
CA ARG A 650 -15.81 -0.55 -30.73
C ARG A 650 -15.22 0.86 -30.81
N GLN A 651 -15.79 1.71 -31.65
CA GLN A 651 -15.29 3.08 -31.86
C GLN A 651 -15.51 3.96 -30.62
N GLU A 652 -16.66 3.83 -29.97
CA GLU A 652 -16.97 4.55 -28.73
C GLU A 652 -16.03 4.15 -27.59
N ALA A 653 -15.79 2.84 -27.42
CA ALA A 653 -14.82 2.32 -26.46
C ALA A 653 -13.40 2.83 -26.75
N ALA A 654 -13.00 2.92 -28.03
CA ALA A 654 -11.70 3.43 -28.43
C ALA A 654 -11.52 4.92 -28.08
N ALA A 655 -12.54 5.75 -28.34
CA ALA A 655 -12.51 7.18 -28.00
C ALA A 655 -12.45 7.38 -26.48
N LEU A 656 -13.31 6.68 -25.73
CA LEU A 656 -13.30 6.72 -24.27
C LEU A 656 -11.97 6.25 -23.66
N TYR A 657 -11.38 5.18 -24.21
CA TYR A 657 -10.08 4.67 -23.80
C TYR A 657 -9.00 5.75 -23.88
N GLN A 658 -8.86 6.38 -25.05
CA GLN A 658 -7.81 7.38 -25.29
C GLN A 658 -7.95 8.58 -24.36
N GLU A 659 -9.16 9.12 -24.23
CA GLU A 659 -9.40 10.29 -23.38
C GLU A 659 -9.27 9.98 -21.89
N LEU A 660 -9.81 8.86 -21.41
CA LEU A 660 -9.76 8.51 -19.99
C LEU A 660 -8.31 8.27 -19.56
N ARG A 661 -7.56 7.52 -20.37
CA ARG A 661 -6.13 7.26 -20.14
C ARG A 661 -5.34 8.57 -20.08
N ALA A 662 -5.55 9.48 -21.02
CA ALA A 662 -4.86 10.76 -21.06
C ALA A 662 -5.18 11.62 -19.81
N ASN A 663 -6.46 11.72 -19.43
CA ASN A 663 -6.91 12.47 -18.25
C ASN A 663 -6.27 11.97 -16.96
N LEU A 664 -6.23 10.65 -16.77
CA LEU A 664 -5.63 10.02 -15.58
C LEU A 664 -4.12 10.28 -15.52
N ILE A 665 -3.38 9.98 -16.60
CA ILE A 665 -1.92 10.17 -16.63
C ILE A 665 -1.58 11.65 -16.38
N HIS A 666 -2.26 12.56 -17.08
CA HIS A 666 -2.03 13.99 -16.95
C HIS A 666 -2.27 14.48 -15.51
N ASN A 667 -3.40 14.10 -14.91
CA ASN A 667 -3.74 14.57 -13.56
C ASN A 667 -2.78 14.02 -12.50
N ILE A 668 -2.48 12.72 -12.54
CA ILE A 668 -1.57 12.08 -11.57
C ILE A 668 -0.17 12.68 -11.68
N PHE A 669 0.33 12.87 -12.91
CA PHE A 669 1.63 13.49 -13.14
C PHE A 669 1.68 14.94 -12.67
N ARG A 670 0.63 15.73 -12.96
CA ARG A 670 0.49 17.11 -12.45
C ARG A 670 0.55 17.13 -10.92
N GLN A 671 -0.24 16.29 -10.25
CA GLN A 671 -0.27 16.23 -8.79
C GLN A 671 1.07 15.76 -8.20
N TYR A 672 1.76 14.84 -8.86
CA TYR A 672 3.12 14.46 -8.46
C TYR A 672 4.10 15.63 -8.57
N LYS A 673 4.03 16.42 -9.63
CA LYS A 673 4.89 17.62 -9.78
C LYS A 673 4.58 18.70 -8.75
N GLU A 674 3.31 18.91 -8.43
CA GLU A 674 2.86 19.93 -7.48
C GLU A 674 3.14 19.55 -6.03
N SER A 675 2.92 18.28 -5.65
CA SER A 675 2.96 17.82 -4.26
C SER A 675 4.17 16.97 -3.90
N GLY A 676 4.88 16.42 -4.89
CA GLY A 676 5.96 15.46 -4.70
C GLY A 676 5.51 14.01 -4.46
N TYR A 677 4.20 13.73 -4.42
CA TYR A 677 3.64 12.44 -4.03
C TYR A 677 2.56 11.91 -4.99
N LEU A 678 2.37 10.59 -4.96
CA LEU A 678 1.14 9.94 -5.41
C LEU A 678 0.17 9.83 -4.23
N TRP A 679 -1.12 9.89 -4.54
CA TRP A 679 -2.20 9.97 -3.55
C TRP A 679 -3.13 8.77 -3.70
N GLU A 680 -3.81 8.44 -2.62
CA GLU A 680 -4.78 7.35 -2.54
C GLU A 680 -5.95 7.54 -3.51
N GLN A 681 -6.49 8.76 -3.54
CA GLN A 681 -7.60 9.18 -4.37
C GLN A 681 -7.43 10.63 -4.84
N TYR A 682 -8.22 11.01 -5.84
CA TYR A 682 -8.19 12.36 -6.44
C TYR A 682 -9.57 13.00 -6.42
N ASN A 683 -9.60 14.30 -6.14
CA ASN A 683 -10.82 15.08 -6.12
C ASN A 683 -11.42 15.15 -7.53
N ASP A 684 -12.71 14.85 -7.66
CA ASP A 684 -13.37 14.76 -8.97
C ASP A 684 -13.59 16.12 -9.66
N SER A 685 -13.56 17.21 -8.88
CA SER A 685 -13.85 18.56 -9.36
C SER A 685 -12.58 19.37 -9.67
N THR A 686 -11.48 19.08 -8.96
CA THR A 686 -10.21 19.84 -9.07
C THR A 686 -9.04 18.99 -9.54
N GLY A 687 -9.16 17.66 -9.46
CA GLY A 687 -8.08 16.71 -9.67
C GLY A 687 -7.03 16.69 -8.57
N LYS A 688 -7.21 17.45 -7.47
CA LYS A 688 -6.25 17.52 -6.36
C LYS A 688 -6.13 16.16 -5.65
N GLY A 689 -4.92 15.73 -5.31
CA GLY A 689 -4.69 14.54 -4.49
C GLY A 689 -5.33 14.66 -3.09
N GLN A 690 -5.95 13.58 -2.61
CA GLN A 690 -6.63 13.49 -1.32
C GLN A 690 -6.36 12.15 -0.64
N GLY A 691 -6.58 12.09 0.69
CA GLY A 691 -6.38 10.88 1.47
C GLY A 691 -4.92 10.63 1.83
N CYS A 692 -4.55 9.36 1.92
CA CYS A 692 -3.21 8.94 2.29
C CYS A 692 -2.16 9.28 1.21
N TYR A 693 -0.92 9.60 1.64
CA TYR A 693 0.26 9.79 0.82
C TYR A 693 1.56 9.51 1.62
N PRO A 694 2.66 9.07 0.96
CA PRO A 694 2.72 8.57 -0.41
C PRO A 694 1.91 7.29 -0.56
N PHE A 695 1.02 7.26 -1.54
CA PHE A 695 0.23 6.09 -1.88
C PHE A 695 0.75 5.51 -3.18
N THR A 696 1.81 4.71 -3.08
CA THR A 696 2.38 3.97 -4.21
C THR A 696 1.97 2.51 -4.16
N GLY A 697 0.79 2.25 -3.57
CA GLY A 697 -0.03 1.08 -3.83
C GLY A 697 -0.66 1.16 -5.23
N TRP A 698 -1.97 0.94 -5.37
CA TRP A 698 -2.62 0.91 -6.69
C TRP A 698 -2.42 2.18 -7.54
N SER A 699 -2.10 3.34 -6.97
CA SER A 699 -1.90 4.57 -7.77
C SER A 699 -0.66 4.48 -8.66
N ALA A 700 0.28 3.57 -8.37
CA ALA A 700 1.40 3.29 -9.26
C ALA A 700 0.99 2.52 -10.53
N LEU A 701 -0.25 2.01 -10.65
CA LEU A 701 -0.78 1.45 -11.90
C LEU A 701 -0.82 2.47 -13.04
N VAL A 702 -0.64 3.76 -12.75
CA VAL A 702 -0.36 4.78 -13.78
C VAL A 702 0.82 4.39 -14.69
N VAL A 703 1.81 3.66 -14.18
CA VAL A 703 2.93 3.14 -14.98
C VAL A 703 2.44 2.16 -16.04
N LEU A 704 1.54 1.23 -15.68
CA LEU A 704 0.92 0.31 -16.64
C LEU A 704 0.02 1.04 -17.64
N MET A 705 -0.71 2.06 -17.19
CA MET A 705 -1.51 2.90 -18.10
C MET A 705 -0.61 3.63 -19.10
N MET A 706 0.51 4.22 -18.66
CA MET A 706 1.50 4.84 -19.55
C MET A 706 2.08 3.81 -20.53
N ALA A 707 2.43 2.62 -20.05
CA ALA A 707 2.96 1.52 -20.86
C ALA A 707 1.89 0.84 -21.74
N GLU A 708 0.60 1.12 -21.55
CA GLU A 708 -0.53 0.40 -22.20
C GLU A 708 -0.44 -1.12 -22.04
N GLU A 709 -0.01 -1.54 -20.85
CA GLU A 709 0.15 -2.94 -20.48
C GLU A 709 -1.01 -3.37 -19.58
N TYR A 710 -1.95 -4.08 -20.19
CA TYR A 710 -3.17 -4.56 -19.53
C TYR A 710 -3.26 -6.09 -19.55
#